data_AF-A0A8H5J2S7-F1
#
_entry.id   AF-A0A8H5J2S7-F1
#
_cell.length_a   1.000
_cell.length_b   1.000
_cell.length_c   1.000
_cell.angle_alpha   90.00
_cell.angle_beta   90.00
_cell.angle_gamma   90.00
#
_symmetry.space_group_name_H-M   'P 1'
#
loop_
_entity.id
_entity.type
_entity.pdbx_description
1 polymer ?
#
loop_
_entity_poly.entity_id
_entity_poly.type
_entity_poly.pdbx_seq_one_letter_code
_entity_poly.pdbx_strand_id
1 'polypeptide(L)'
;MDIMNKRLLTVPNAETRLVVKVFVPKHLVSLDSMKAIVSMLWLVDPLLSDIHPAHCGPNSLYSLGLQYTNLARDDAIDMQAEMRSAVQVEDPWNNRFSSARKPLELLPHPGDLGGPKYRHSIHRILDATSVQDLIYLMDIAVYGEEGHYPNANPAYCFLENKTTVTIEFSQHCGTLDMLETSLWAHFCVKPTRHCLNKSGTFFYESYPNLRYCSTIHDFLKEQGLGELSKCFQPQSKHLKVPDLRYWHPIASAASPEEPTAIPNLSSRHPFASDFQESSLLTDRREDLQKYTRNKSYYFGIELELYMPVLLPHEGRPDPHPNDGRECSRAERFPNRVTLMKEIISSKGPLTLVWDEYFDHKSWESKLLSHGMVPVDNIDPQYQTWTIGTDVSLRQVSEWAGYKQLNGLEIISPVLKDTPECWEEVLDMVSILRNNFRLTVGKSCGFHIHVSKGTGPMLLHLVRKVCVLMYLAENIVYLLCYPGRRKSRYAPSLASLLEPLCTDQWSEVNVPADFEQYIPVDKVVDRRTLGILKKLWTAKTQQRLKLLITPSVGSKSCLGLSKCHSFDEFGEGSEDECKGTVEFRYLEGTLDPELILRWSQLMVSLFQFADTASPQAWQNFVPAVLQCLAFGKMDPNVLRVFLLFLGKGDDYDFWYNRIEMMMNLPLDTQQLARRPIDNNEILPPLDDGYIDALREELCTREMRLPCTIQKAATLNESESSTNPDDLAKILSEKASFFDV
;
A
#
# COMPACT_ATOMS: atom_id res chain seq x y z
N MET A 1 7.15 28.16 -10.75
CA MET A 1 8.01 27.01 -11.07
C MET A 1 9.22 27.03 -10.15
N ASP A 2 9.08 26.56 -8.90
CA ASP A 2 10.22 26.34 -7.98
C ASP A 2 9.75 25.59 -6.72
N ILE A 3 9.16 24.40 -6.87
CA ILE A 3 8.89 23.49 -5.74
C ILE A 3 9.27 22.08 -6.15
N MET A 4 10.57 21.81 -6.29
CA MET A 4 11.12 20.47 -6.07
C MET A 4 12.56 20.65 -5.62
N ASN A 5 12.77 20.55 -4.31
CA ASN A 5 14.11 20.56 -3.75
C ASN A 5 14.81 19.28 -4.20
N LYS A 6 15.75 19.40 -5.15
CA LYS A 6 16.52 18.32 -5.82
C LYS A 6 17.21 17.29 -4.90
N ARG A 7 17.11 17.42 -3.57
CA ARG A 7 17.76 16.56 -2.57
C ARG A 7 16.87 15.45 -2.00
N LEU A 8 15.55 15.50 -2.17
CA LEU A 8 14.63 14.49 -1.59
C LEU A 8 14.23 13.38 -2.58
N LEU A 9 14.57 13.52 -3.87
CA LEU A 9 14.21 12.59 -4.95
C LEU A 9 15.29 11.54 -5.26
N THR A 10 16.35 11.44 -4.45
CA THR A 10 17.53 10.61 -4.75
C THR A 10 17.94 9.73 -3.58
N VAL A 11 17.01 8.92 -3.07
CA VAL A 11 17.40 7.73 -2.31
C VAL A 11 16.95 6.49 -3.10
N PRO A 12 17.79 6.00 -4.03
CA PRO A 12 17.61 4.68 -4.59
C PRO A 12 17.56 3.69 -3.42
N ASN A 13 16.46 2.96 -3.28
CA ASN A 13 16.47 1.79 -2.41
C ASN A 13 17.02 0.61 -3.22
N ALA A 14 17.49 -0.44 -2.56
CA ALA A 14 18.18 -1.51 -3.26
C ALA A 14 17.28 -2.33 -4.21
N GLU A 15 15.97 -2.08 -4.25
CA GLU A 15 14.97 -2.77 -5.07
C GLU A 15 14.49 -1.91 -6.26
N THR A 16 14.71 -0.58 -6.27
CA THR A 16 14.35 0.27 -7.40
C THR A 16 15.37 0.15 -8.52
N ARG A 17 14.88 0.00 -9.76
CA ARG A 17 15.71 -0.09 -10.97
C ARG A 17 15.27 0.91 -12.01
N LEU A 18 16.25 1.44 -12.75
CA LEU A 18 16.01 2.13 -14.01
C LEU A 18 16.19 1.12 -15.14
N VAL A 19 15.09 0.73 -15.76
CA VAL A 19 15.09 -0.18 -16.92
C VAL A 19 15.07 0.64 -18.21
N VAL A 20 16.09 0.44 -19.06
CA VAL A 20 16.14 1.07 -20.38
C VAL A 20 15.83 0.02 -21.44
N LYS A 21 14.83 0.28 -22.28
CA LYS A 21 14.45 -0.61 -23.40
C LYS A 21 14.93 -0.02 -24.71
N VAL A 22 15.82 -0.72 -25.40
CA VAL A 22 16.31 -0.35 -26.73
C VAL A 22 15.55 -1.15 -27.79
N PHE A 23 14.79 -0.45 -28.62
CA PHE A 23 14.01 -1.06 -29.69
C PHE A 23 14.80 -1.06 -31.00
N VAL A 24 15.15 -2.26 -31.48
CA VAL A 24 15.82 -2.44 -32.77
C VAL A 24 14.78 -2.88 -33.81
N PRO A 25 14.48 -2.07 -34.84
CA PRO A 25 13.57 -2.46 -35.91
C PRO A 25 14.03 -3.72 -36.64
N LYS A 26 13.13 -4.66 -36.93
CA LYS A 26 13.47 -5.94 -37.55
C LYS A 26 14.23 -5.84 -38.88
N HIS A 27 14.00 -4.79 -39.66
CA HIS A 27 14.73 -4.57 -40.91
C HIS A 27 16.22 -4.24 -40.71
N LEU A 28 16.63 -3.88 -39.49
CA LEU A 28 18.02 -3.66 -39.09
C LEU A 28 18.61 -4.86 -38.34
N VAL A 29 17.79 -5.86 -38.00
CA VAL A 29 18.23 -7.06 -37.27
C VAL A 29 18.72 -8.09 -38.28
N SER A 30 20.00 -8.37 -38.23
CA SER A 30 20.62 -9.56 -38.83
C SER A 30 21.19 -10.47 -37.74
N LEU A 31 21.35 -11.77 -38.04
CA LEU A 31 22.02 -12.69 -37.13
C LEU A 31 23.41 -12.17 -36.73
N ASP A 32 24.18 -11.66 -37.69
CA ASP A 32 25.50 -11.08 -37.43
C ASP A 32 25.45 -9.86 -36.51
N SER A 33 24.50 -8.95 -36.73
CA SER A 33 24.33 -7.79 -35.84
C SER A 33 23.97 -8.20 -34.41
N MET A 34 23.15 -9.25 -34.24
CA MET A 34 22.78 -9.77 -32.92
C MET A 34 23.94 -10.49 -32.25
N LYS A 35 24.72 -11.28 -33.00
CA LYS A 35 25.99 -11.86 -32.52
C LYS A 35 26.96 -10.78 -32.06
N ALA A 36 27.06 -9.68 -32.80
CA ALA A 36 27.91 -8.55 -32.43
C ALA A 36 27.42 -7.86 -31.15
N ILE A 37 26.11 -7.65 -30.98
CA ILE A 37 25.53 -7.06 -29.77
C ILE A 37 25.79 -7.97 -28.56
N VAL A 38 25.46 -9.26 -28.64
CA VAL A 38 25.66 -10.20 -27.53
C VAL A 38 27.14 -10.34 -27.18
N SER A 39 28.02 -10.40 -28.19
CA SER A 39 29.47 -10.41 -27.97
C SER A 39 29.92 -9.15 -27.23
N MET A 40 29.43 -7.97 -27.62
CA MET A 40 29.76 -6.73 -26.91
C MET A 40 29.29 -6.78 -25.45
N LEU A 41 28.06 -7.22 -25.19
CA LEU A 41 27.51 -7.27 -23.82
C LEU A 41 28.33 -8.23 -22.95
N TRP A 42 28.74 -9.37 -23.50
CA TRP A 42 29.61 -10.33 -22.82
C TRP A 42 30.97 -9.73 -22.40
N LEU A 43 31.53 -8.81 -23.19
CA LEU A 43 32.78 -8.10 -22.84
C LEU A 43 32.58 -7.01 -21.80
N VAL A 44 31.45 -6.31 -21.88
CA VAL A 44 31.16 -5.12 -21.06
C VAL A 44 30.58 -5.49 -19.71
N ASP A 45 29.82 -6.58 -19.62
CA ASP A 45 29.07 -6.94 -18.41
C ASP A 45 29.92 -6.98 -17.13
N PRO A 46 31.12 -7.62 -17.10
CA PRO A 46 31.96 -7.60 -15.90
C PRO A 46 32.53 -6.21 -15.57
N LEU A 47 32.67 -5.33 -16.57
CA LEU A 47 33.19 -3.97 -16.40
C LEU A 47 32.12 -3.00 -15.88
N LEU A 48 30.84 -3.38 -15.91
CA LEU A 48 29.75 -2.55 -15.38
C LEU A 48 29.79 -2.44 -13.85
N SER A 49 30.41 -3.39 -13.16
CA SER A 49 30.67 -3.29 -11.73
C SER A 49 31.58 -2.12 -11.35
N ASP A 50 32.36 -1.57 -12.29
CA ASP A 50 33.21 -0.39 -12.04
C ASP A 50 32.39 0.91 -11.93
N ILE A 51 31.19 0.95 -12.52
CA ILE A 51 30.36 2.15 -12.63
C ILE A 51 28.99 2.01 -11.94
N HIS A 52 28.64 0.82 -11.45
CA HIS A 52 27.41 0.57 -10.71
C HIS A 52 27.68 0.01 -9.30
N PRO A 53 26.98 0.50 -8.26
CA PRO A 53 27.00 -0.11 -6.94
C PRO A 53 26.65 -1.60 -6.95
N ALA A 54 27.18 -2.35 -5.98
CA ALA A 54 26.96 -3.81 -5.85
C ALA A 54 25.48 -4.21 -5.72
N HIS A 55 24.61 -3.29 -5.29
CA HIS A 55 23.19 -3.56 -5.18
C HIS A 55 22.43 -3.44 -6.50
N CYS A 56 22.97 -2.85 -7.57
CA CYS A 56 22.29 -2.71 -8.87
C CYS A 56 23.10 -3.19 -10.08
N GLY A 57 24.40 -3.44 -9.91
CA GLY A 57 25.24 -4.03 -10.95
C GLY A 57 25.01 -5.53 -11.19
N PRO A 58 25.84 -6.15 -12.06
CA PRO A 58 25.72 -7.55 -12.51
C PRO A 58 25.79 -8.65 -11.41
N ASN A 59 26.15 -8.27 -10.19
CA ASN A 59 26.17 -9.12 -8.98
C ASN A 59 24.91 -8.99 -8.12
N SER A 60 23.95 -8.16 -8.55
CA SER A 60 22.69 -7.97 -7.86
C SER A 60 21.72 -9.08 -8.21
N LEU A 61 21.04 -9.63 -7.21
CA LEU A 61 19.93 -10.58 -7.41
C LEU A 61 18.84 -10.01 -8.33
N TYR A 62 18.65 -8.70 -8.34
CA TYR A 62 17.64 -8.03 -9.17
C TYR A 62 18.22 -7.50 -10.49
N SER A 63 19.45 -7.87 -10.84
CA SER A 63 20.12 -7.55 -12.11
C SER A 63 21.25 -8.56 -12.35
N LEU A 64 20.87 -9.83 -12.47
CA LEU A 64 21.80 -10.95 -12.64
C LEU A 64 22.53 -10.83 -13.98
N GLY A 65 23.84 -10.63 -13.91
CA GLY A 65 24.71 -10.55 -15.08
C GLY A 65 24.75 -11.83 -15.90
N LEU A 66 25.51 -11.78 -17.00
CA LEU A 66 25.54 -12.85 -18.00
C LEU A 66 26.16 -14.16 -17.48
N GLN A 67 26.80 -14.14 -16.31
CA GLN A 67 27.30 -15.35 -15.65
C GLN A 67 26.22 -16.32 -15.20
N TYR A 68 24.98 -15.82 -15.10
CA TYR A 68 23.81 -16.59 -14.70
C TYR A 68 22.94 -17.00 -15.88
N THR A 69 23.38 -16.78 -17.13
CA THR A 69 22.59 -17.13 -18.31
C THR A 69 23.02 -18.46 -18.91
N ASN A 70 22.17 -18.99 -19.80
CA ASN A 70 22.48 -20.16 -20.61
C ASN A 70 23.76 -19.96 -21.43
N LEU A 71 24.21 -18.74 -21.69
CA LEU A 71 25.44 -18.44 -22.42
C LEU A 71 26.71 -18.84 -21.65
N ALA A 72 26.71 -18.62 -20.33
CA ALA A 72 27.86 -18.88 -19.47
C ALA A 72 27.86 -20.30 -18.88
N ARG A 73 26.71 -20.97 -18.91
CA ARG A 73 26.49 -22.23 -18.20
C ARG A 73 25.80 -23.26 -19.08
N ASP A 74 26.11 -24.52 -18.82
CA ASP A 74 25.47 -25.66 -19.49
C ASP A 74 24.29 -26.20 -18.66
N ASP A 75 24.34 -25.99 -17.33
CA ASP A 75 23.32 -26.40 -16.37
C ASP A 75 22.80 -25.21 -15.56
N ALA A 76 21.53 -25.29 -15.15
CA ALA A 76 20.93 -24.30 -14.28
C ALA A 76 21.49 -24.38 -12.85
N ILE A 77 21.48 -23.26 -12.12
CA ILE A 77 22.02 -23.16 -10.75
C ILE A 77 20.89 -23.04 -9.74
N ASP A 78 21.05 -23.69 -8.59
CA ASP A 78 20.28 -23.37 -7.38
C ASP A 78 20.72 -22.02 -6.81
N MET A 79 19.87 -21.01 -6.96
CA MET A 79 20.14 -19.66 -6.48
C MET A 79 20.22 -19.59 -4.94
N GLN A 80 19.52 -20.45 -4.20
CA GLN A 80 19.65 -20.46 -2.75
C GLN A 80 21.01 -21.00 -2.31
N ALA A 81 21.50 -22.04 -2.98
CA ALA A 81 22.83 -22.60 -2.70
C ALA A 81 23.94 -21.57 -2.98
N GLU A 82 23.82 -20.84 -4.10
CA GLU A 82 24.74 -19.80 -4.51
C GLU A 82 24.74 -18.59 -3.53
N MET A 83 23.57 -18.17 -3.05
CA MET A 83 23.49 -17.12 -2.01
C MET A 83 24.12 -17.55 -0.69
N ARG A 84 24.05 -18.84 -0.35
CA ARG A 84 24.66 -19.39 0.88
C ARG A 84 26.19 -19.43 0.76
N SER A 85 26.74 -19.69 -0.43
CA SER A 85 28.20 -19.78 -0.68
C SER A 85 28.88 -18.42 -0.85
N ALA A 86 28.13 -17.38 -1.24
CA ALA A 86 28.64 -16.04 -1.47
C ALA A 86 29.32 -15.39 -0.23
N VAL A 87 30.33 -14.55 -0.48
CA VAL A 87 31.13 -13.87 0.57
C VAL A 87 30.49 -12.53 0.92
N GLN A 88 30.48 -12.11 2.19
CA GLN A 88 30.06 -10.75 2.57
C GLN A 88 31.12 -9.73 2.15
N VAL A 89 30.74 -8.72 1.37
CA VAL A 89 31.60 -7.57 1.06
C VAL A 89 30.86 -6.30 1.46
N GLU A 90 31.55 -5.38 2.13
CA GLU A 90 30.99 -4.08 2.49
C GLU A 90 30.82 -3.20 1.23
N ASP A 91 29.58 -2.78 0.96
CA ASP A 91 29.26 -1.81 -0.10
C ASP A 91 29.69 -0.40 0.37
N PRO A 92 30.61 0.31 -0.31
CA PRO A 92 31.01 1.66 0.07
C PRO A 92 29.88 2.71 -0.05
N TRP A 93 28.72 2.34 -0.60
CA TRP A 93 27.48 3.13 -0.64
C TRP A 93 26.44 2.68 0.41
N ASN A 94 26.86 1.92 1.43
CA ASN A 94 25.99 1.34 2.45
C ASN A 94 25.40 2.37 3.44
N ASN A 95 24.26 2.97 3.10
CA ASN A 95 23.30 3.34 4.14
C ASN A 95 22.84 2.03 4.81
N ARG A 96 23.34 1.76 6.03
CA ARG A 96 23.23 0.54 6.87
C ARG A 96 21.84 -0.16 6.93
N PHE A 97 21.30 -0.64 5.82
CA PHE A 97 19.97 -1.28 5.73
C PHE A 97 20.00 -2.79 5.43
N SER A 98 21.17 -3.43 5.32
CA SER A 98 21.22 -4.90 5.34
C SER A 98 22.62 -5.43 5.64
N SER A 99 22.86 -5.92 6.86
CA SER A 99 24.10 -6.62 7.23
C SER A 99 24.17 -8.08 6.71
N ALA A 100 23.17 -8.52 5.94
CA ALA A 100 22.99 -9.93 5.57
C ALA A 100 23.23 -10.26 4.08
N ARG A 101 23.53 -9.26 3.24
CA ARG A 101 23.67 -9.48 1.78
C ARG A 101 25.08 -9.93 1.42
N LYS A 102 25.17 -11.10 0.80
CA LYS A 102 26.39 -11.64 0.21
C LYS A 102 26.35 -11.36 -1.31
N PRO A 103 27.26 -10.55 -1.90
CA PRO A 103 27.37 -10.41 -3.35
C PRO A 103 27.55 -11.76 -4.03
N LEU A 104 26.78 -12.00 -5.08
CA LEU A 104 26.86 -13.24 -5.85
C LEU A 104 28.19 -13.32 -6.64
N GLU A 105 28.60 -14.53 -7.03
CA GLU A 105 29.86 -14.74 -7.78
C GLU A 105 29.87 -13.93 -9.08
N LEU A 106 30.85 -13.03 -9.23
CA LEU A 106 31.08 -12.31 -10.48
C LEU A 106 31.89 -13.17 -11.45
N LEU A 107 31.64 -13.01 -12.74
CA LEU A 107 32.64 -13.41 -13.73
C LEU A 107 33.94 -12.65 -13.40
N PRO A 108 35.09 -13.34 -13.37
CA PRO A 108 36.36 -12.66 -13.19
C PRO A 108 36.52 -11.61 -14.28
N HIS A 109 37.12 -10.46 -13.95
CA HIS A 109 37.45 -9.42 -14.91
C HIS A 109 38.02 -10.06 -16.18
N PRO A 110 37.62 -9.62 -17.40
CA PRO A 110 38.05 -10.22 -18.66
C PRO A 110 39.53 -9.90 -18.90
N GLY A 111 40.40 -10.52 -18.12
CA GLY A 111 41.83 -10.28 -18.09
C GLY A 111 42.61 -11.18 -19.04
N ASP A 112 41.91 -12.09 -19.72
CA ASP A 112 42.21 -12.56 -21.06
C ASP A 112 40.95 -13.27 -21.56
N LEU A 113 40.41 -12.85 -22.72
CA LEU A 113 39.43 -13.63 -23.49
C LEU A 113 39.92 -15.06 -23.82
N GLY A 114 41.15 -15.41 -23.44
CA GLY A 114 41.74 -16.73 -23.47
C GLY A 114 41.25 -17.72 -22.41
N GLY A 115 40.55 -17.27 -21.36
CA GLY A 115 39.98 -18.14 -20.35
C GLY A 115 38.97 -19.14 -20.96
N PRO A 116 38.98 -20.44 -20.57
CA PRO A 116 38.13 -21.46 -21.17
C PRO A 116 36.64 -21.10 -21.20
N LYS A 117 36.14 -20.48 -20.11
CA LYS A 117 34.73 -20.02 -20.00
C LYS A 117 34.39 -18.92 -21.01
N TYR A 118 35.24 -17.89 -21.13
CA TYR A 118 35.01 -16.78 -22.07
C TYR A 118 35.08 -17.23 -23.53
N ARG A 119 36.08 -18.06 -23.89
CA ARG A 119 36.17 -18.64 -25.23
C ARG A 119 34.96 -19.50 -25.55
N HIS A 120 34.55 -20.34 -24.62
CA HIS A 120 33.40 -21.23 -24.79
C HIS A 120 32.12 -20.44 -25.09
N SER A 121 31.81 -19.41 -24.31
CA SER A 121 30.64 -18.55 -24.54
C SER A 121 30.72 -17.80 -25.88
N ILE A 122 31.89 -17.27 -26.25
CA ILE A 122 32.08 -16.65 -27.58
C ILE A 122 31.84 -17.65 -28.71
N HIS A 123 32.36 -18.88 -28.61
CA HIS A 123 32.07 -19.93 -29.60
C HIS A 123 30.57 -20.22 -29.68
N ARG A 124 29.86 -20.33 -28.55
CA ARG A 124 28.40 -20.52 -28.53
C ARG A 124 27.64 -19.37 -29.21
N ILE A 125 28.09 -18.12 -29.05
CA ILE A 125 27.53 -16.96 -29.77
C ILE A 125 27.77 -17.09 -31.27
N LEU A 126 29.00 -17.43 -31.67
CA LEU A 126 29.37 -17.56 -33.08
C LEU A 126 28.69 -18.76 -33.76
N ASP A 127 28.44 -19.84 -33.03
CA ASP A 127 27.79 -21.06 -33.51
C ASP A 127 26.26 -20.94 -33.56
N ALA A 128 25.67 -19.92 -32.91
CA ALA A 128 24.23 -19.67 -32.95
C ALA A 128 23.73 -19.54 -34.40
N THR A 129 22.68 -20.28 -34.75
CA THR A 129 22.17 -20.37 -36.13
C THR A 129 20.99 -19.44 -36.38
N SER A 130 20.38 -18.92 -35.31
CA SER A 130 19.23 -18.03 -35.37
C SER A 130 19.27 -16.94 -34.30
N VAL A 131 18.47 -15.88 -34.47
CA VAL A 131 18.28 -14.85 -33.42
C VAL A 131 17.63 -15.47 -32.19
N GLN A 132 16.74 -16.45 -32.38
CA GLN A 132 16.10 -17.15 -31.28
C GLN A 132 17.09 -17.97 -30.45
N ASP A 133 18.12 -18.55 -31.08
CA ASP A 133 19.20 -19.26 -30.39
C ASP A 133 19.95 -18.28 -29.47
N LEU A 134 20.23 -17.06 -29.96
CA LEU A 134 20.88 -16.03 -29.17
C LEU A 134 20.00 -15.55 -28.02
N ILE A 135 18.69 -15.39 -28.22
CA ILE A 135 17.75 -15.03 -27.14
C ILE A 135 17.78 -16.11 -26.05
N TYR A 136 17.71 -17.39 -26.45
CA TYR A 136 17.80 -18.50 -25.51
C TYR A 136 19.13 -18.53 -24.74
N LEU A 137 20.26 -18.24 -25.39
CA LEU A 137 21.55 -18.11 -24.72
C LEU A 137 21.56 -16.96 -23.69
N MET A 138 20.81 -15.89 -23.93
CA MET A 138 20.75 -14.73 -23.02
C MET A 138 19.77 -14.91 -21.85
N ASP A 139 18.92 -15.94 -21.86
CA ASP A 139 18.01 -16.24 -20.77
C ASP A 139 18.74 -16.76 -19.52
N ILE A 140 18.21 -16.43 -18.34
CA ILE A 140 18.77 -16.88 -17.06
C ILE A 140 18.63 -18.39 -16.87
N ALA A 141 19.72 -19.02 -16.44
CA ALA A 141 19.85 -20.43 -16.10
C ALA A 141 19.87 -20.60 -14.57
N VAL A 142 18.83 -20.13 -13.88
CA VAL A 142 18.70 -20.23 -12.41
C VAL A 142 17.35 -20.82 -12.01
N TYR A 143 17.35 -21.62 -10.95
CA TYR A 143 16.14 -22.18 -10.34
C TYR A 143 16.16 -22.04 -8.81
N GLY A 144 14.98 -22.15 -8.19
CA GLY A 144 14.81 -22.26 -6.74
C GLY A 144 14.19 -23.62 -6.37
N GLU A 145 13.88 -23.85 -5.08
CA GLU A 145 13.25 -25.09 -4.60
C GLU A 145 11.95 -25.45 -5.34
N GLU A 146 11.26 -24.47 -5.93
CA GLU A 146 10.03 -24.64 -6.74
C GLU A 146 10.24 -24.39 -8.26
N GLY A 147 11.47 -24.39 -8.76
CA GLY A 147 11.81 -24.27 -10.18
C GLY A 147 12.03 -22.84 -10.70
N HIS A 148 11.49 -21.81 -10.04
CA HIS A 148 11.77 -20.40 -10.34
C HIS A 148 12.12 -19.62 -9.07
N TYR A 149 13.06 -18.67 -9.17
CA TYR A 149 13.43 -17.79 -8.06
C TYR A 149 12.75 -16.41 -8.25
N PRO A 150 11.66 -16.09 -7.51
CA PRO A 150 10.76 -14.98 -7.85
C PRO A 150 11.38 -13.58 -7.76
N ASN A 151 12.54 -13.46 -7.12
CA ASN A 151 13.25 -12.19 -6.93
C ASN A 151 14.45 -12.03 -7.88
N ALA A 152 14.74 -13.02 -8.73
CA ALA A 152 15.86 -13.00 -9.66
C ALA A 152 15.45 -12.36 -10.99
N ASN A 153 16.09 -11.26 -11.37
CA ASN A 153 15.85 -10.61 -12.67
C ASN A 153 17.14 -10.56 -13.49
N PRO A 154 17.09 -10.80 -14.81
CA PRO A 154 18.26 -10.66 -15.67
C PRO A 154 18.70 -9.20 -15.78
N ALA A 155 20.01 -9.01 -15.88
CA ALA A 155 20.63 -7.73 -16.23
C ALA A 155 20.25 -7.30 -17.67
N TYR A 156 20.08 -8.27 -18.58
CA TYR A 156 19.62 -8.05 -19.95
C TYR A 156 18.46 -8.97 -20.32
N CYS A 157 17.39 -8.42 -20.88
CA CYS A 157 16.27 -9.22 -21.38
C CYS A 157 16.08 -8.96 -22.89
N PHE A 158 16.05 -10.03 -23.68
CA PHE A 158 15.83 -9.95 -25.12
C PHE A 158 14.42 -10.41 -25.47
N LEU A 159 13.65 -9.52 -26.08
CA LEU A 159 12.26 -9.80 -26.46
C LEU A 159 12.09 -9.58 -27.96
N GLU A 160 11.69 -10.61 -28.69
CA GLU A 160 11.36 -10.50 -30.10
C GLU A 160 9.84 -10.38 -30.30
N ASN A 161 9.40 -9.34 -31.01
CA ASN A 161 8.01 -9.18 -31.42
C ASN A 161 7.90 -9.14 -32.96
N LYS A 162 6.71 -8.83 -33.51
CA LYS A 162 6.49 -8.84 -34.97
C LYS A 162 7.29 -7.77 -35.73
N THR A 163 7.71 -6.68 -35.08
CA THR A 163 8.27 -5.49 -35.76
C THR A 163 9.64 -5.07 -35.24
N THR A 164 10.03 -5.49 -34.02
CA THR A 164 11.28 -5.13 -33.35
C THR A 164 11.87 -6.29 -32.56
N VAL A 165 13.17 -6.23 -32.33
CA VAL A 165 13.85 -6.92 -31.22
C VAL A 165 14.15 -5.87 -30.15
N THR A 166 13.66 -6.10 -28.94
CA THR A 166 13.85 -5.22 -27.79
C THR A 166 14.93 -5.78 -26.90
N ILE A 167 15.85 -4.92 -26.46
CA ILE A 167 16.89 -5.24 -25.49
C ILE A 167 16.66 -4.37 -24.26
N GLU A 168 16.32 -5.00 -23.13
CA GLU A 168 16.13 -4.33 -21.85
C GLU A 168 17.43 -4.38 -21.04
N PHE A 169 17.79 -3.26 -20.42
CA PHE A 169 18.97 -3.10 -19.57
C PHE A 169 18.53 -2.70 -18.16
N SER A 170 18.90 -3.48 -17.16
CA SER A 170 18.40 -3.36 -15.77
C SER A 170 19.52 -3.12 -14.74
N GLN A 171 20.73 -2.73 -15.16
CA GLN A 171 21.92 -2.60 -14.30
C GLN A 171 22.03 -1.27 -13.53
N HIS A 172 21.08 -0.34 -13.70
CA HIS A 172 21.12 0.95 -13.03
C HIS A 172 20.12 1.01 -11.88
N CYS A 173 20.52 1.60 -10.76
CA CYS A 173 19.61 1.90 -9.65
C CYS A 173 18.51 2.85 -10.10
N GLY A 174 17.32 2.77 -9.50
CA GLY A 174 16.26 3.74 -9.77
C GLY A 174 16.73 5.14 -9.37
N THR A 175 16.75 6.06 -10.32
CA THR A 175 17.16 7.45 -10.10
C THR A 175 16.14 8.40 -10.73
N LEU A 176 15.90 9.53 -10.08
CA LEU A 176 15.15 10.66 -10.63
C LEU A 176 16.08 11.79 -11.09
N ASP A 177 17.39 11.54 -11.08
CA ASP A 177 18.36 12.41 -11.71
C ASP A 177 18.25 12.27 -13.24
N MET A 178 17.75 13.34 -13.87
CA MET A 178 17.58 13.43 -15.32
C MET A 178 18.90 13.26 -16.08
N LEU A 179 20.02 13.69 -15.51
CA LEU A 179 21.33 13.52 -16.12
C LEU A 179 21.75 12.06 -16.03
N GLU A 180 21.72 11.43 -14.85
CA GLU A 180 22.06 10.00 -14.70
C GLU A 180 21.18 9.10 -15.58
N THR A 181 19.86 9.37 -15.59
CA THR A 181 18.89 8.67 -16.45
C THR A 181 19.26 8.81 -17.92
N SER A 182 19.57 10.05 -18.35
CA SER A 182 19.97 10.31 -19.72
C SER A 182 21.29 9.62 -20.06
N LEU A 183 22.28 9.64 -19.16
CA LEU A 183 23.59 9.02 -19.37
C LEU A 183 23.48 7.51 -19.52
N TRP A 184 22.70 6.86 -18.65
CA TRP A 184 22.43 5.43 -18.74
C TRP A 184 21.69 5.07 -20.03
N ALA A 185 20.69 5.84 -20.43
CA ALA A 185 19.99 5.63 -21.70
C ALA A 185 20.94 5.76 -22.91
N HIS A 186 21.84 6.74 -22.91
CA HIS A 186 22.85 6.88 -23.97
C HIS A 186 23.83 5.70 -23.99
N PHE A 187 24.21 5.19 -22.82
CA PHE A 187 25.05 4.00 -22.71
C PHE A 187 24.35 2.74 -23.22
N CYS A 188 23.04 2.57 -23.04
CA CYS A 188 22.32 1.42 -23.60
C CYS A 188 22.18 1.51 -25.13
N VAL A 189 21.90 2.72 -25.65
CA VAL A 189 21.57 2.92 -27.07
C VAL A 189 22.81 2.93 -27.97
N LYS A 190 23.88 3.65 -27.60
CA LYS A 190 25.02 3.88 -28.51
C LYS A 190 25.83 2.61 -28.83
N PRO A 191 26.19 1.74 -27.87
CA PRO A 191 26.87 0.48 -28.15
C PRO A 191 25.98 -0.49 -28.93
N THR A 192 24.69 -0.60 -28.59
CA THR A 192 23.71 -1.38 -29.37
C THR A 192 23.69 -0.93 -30.83
N ARG A 193 23.59 0.39 -31.07
CA ARG A 193 23.64 0.97 -32.42
C ARG A 193 24.98 0.75 -33.12
N HIS A 194 26.10 0.82 -32.38
CA HIS A 194 27.44 0.58 -32.92
C HIS A 194 27.57 -0.84 -33.50
N CYS A 195 26.91 -1.83 -32.88
CA CYS A 195 26.96 -3.22 -33.29
C CYS A 195 26.09 -3.56 -34.51
N LEU A 196 25.09 -2.73 -34.86
CA LEU A 196 24.14 -3.04 -35.94
C LEU A 196 24.80 -3.23 -37.33
N ASN A 197 25.96 -2.62 -37.54
CA ASN A 197 26.71 -2.70 -38.81
C ASN A 197 27.99 -3.55 -38.69
N LYS A 198 28.10 -4.38 -37.63
CA LYS A 198 29.28 -5.21 -37.36
C LYS A 198 28.99 -6.67 -37.67
N SER A 199 30.02 -7.39 -38.09
CA SER A 199 29.96 -8.85 -38.19
C SER A 199 29.95 -9.48 -36.79
N GLY A 200 29.36 -10.67 -36.67
CA GLY A 200 29.39 -11.44 -35.41
C GLY A 200 30.80 -11.72 -34.90
N THR A 201 31.81 -11.78 -35.79
CA THR A 201 33.22 -12.02 -35.41
C THR A 201 33.98 -10.74 -35.04
N PHE A 202 33.39 -9.56 -35.24
CA PHE A 202 34.09 -8.27 -35.11
C PHE A 202 34.81 -8.10 -33.76
N PHE A 203 34.14 -8.38 -32.64
CA PHE A 203 34.72 -8.22 -31.31
C PHE A 203 35.72 -9.33 -30.97
N TYR A 204 35.52 -10.54 -31.48
CA TYR A 204 36.47 -11.64 -31.30
C TYR A 204 37.79 -11.37 -32.03
N GLU A 205 37.72 -10.90 -33.28
CA GLU A 205 38.89 -10.57 -34.10
C GLU A 205 39.61 -9.30 -33.62
N SER A 206 38.85 -8.31 -33.12
CA SER A 206 39.40 -7.03 -32.67
C SER A 206 40.08 -7.11 -31.30
N TYR A 207 39.76 -8.11 -30.48
CA TYR A 207 40.26 -8.25 -29.11
C TYR A 207 40.78 -9.65 -28.77
N PRO A 208 41.77 -10.19 -29.50
CA PRO A 208 42.26 -11.55 -29.26
C PRO A 208 42.88 -11.76 -27.86
N ASN A 209 43.36 -10.69 -27.21
CA ASN A 209 43.98 -10.68 -25.87
C ASN A 209 43.57 -9.42 -25.07
N LEU A 210 42.27 -9.29 -24.75
CA LEU A 210 41.74 -8.18 -23.94
C LEU A 210 42.59 -8.02 -22.66
N ARG A 211 43.34 -6.92 -22.55
CA ARG A 211 44.38 -6.77 -21.51
C ARG A 211 43.73 -6.70 -20.13
N TYR A 212 44.39 -7.32 -19.14
CA TYR A 212 44.05 -7.34 -17.71
C TYR A 212 43.68 -5.98 -17.06
N CYS A 213 43.98 -4.84 -17.70
CA CYS A 213 43.81 -3.51 -17.10
C CYS A 213 42.84 -2.58 -17.86
N SER A 214 41.98 -3.09 -18.76
CA SER A 214 41.03 -2.22 -19.48
C SER A 214 39.81 -1.90 -18.61
N THR A 215 39.72 -0.66 -18.14
CA THR A 215 38.49 -0.13 -17.52
C THR A 215 37.38 0.00 -18.57
N ILE A 216 36.11 0.10 -18.13
CA ILE A 216 35.00 0.41 -19.06
C ILE A 216 35.26 1.69 -19.87
N HIS A 217 35.96 2.66 -19.27
CA HIS A 217 36.37 3.89 -19.93
C HIS A 217 37.30 3.63 -21.13
N ASP A 218 38.31 2.78 -20.94
CA ASP A 218 39.29 2.48 -21.99
C ASP A 218 38.65 1.65 -23.09
N PHE A 219 37.81 0.67 -22.74
CA PHE A 219 37.04 -0.11 -23.70
C PHE A 219 36.18 0.78 -24.60
N LEU A 220 35.37 1.68 -24.01
CA LEU A 220 34.52 2.59 -24.78
C LEU A 220 35.34 3.52 -25.68
N LYS A 221 36.51 4.00 -25.21
CA LYS A 221 37.39 4.84 -26.01
C LYS A 221 37.96 4.11 -27.23
N GLU A 222 38.37 2.86 -27.06
CA GLU A 222 38.86 1.99 -28.14
C GLU A 222 37.77 1.70 -29.19
N GLN A 223 36.49 1.61 -28.79
CA GLN A 223 35.36 1.49 -29.73
C GLN A 223 34.98 2.80 -30.46
N GLY A 224 35.67 3.91 -30.22
CA GLY A 224 35.28 5.23 -30.73
C GLY A 224 34.05 5.82 -30.03
N LEU A 225 33.71 5.32 -28.84
CA LEU A 225 32.63 5.77 -27.97
C LEU A 225 33.15 6.59 -26.77
N GLY A 226 34.36 7.13 -26.84
CA GLY A 226 35.00 7.89 -25.76
C GLY A 226 34.25 9.15 -25.29
N GLU A 227 33.30 9.66 -26.07
CA GLU A 227 32.40 10.73 -25.57
C GLU A 227 31.46 10.24 -24.45
N LEU A 228 31.11 8.94 -24.42
CA LEU A 228 30.39 8.34 -23.28
C LEU A 228 31.29 8.22 -22.04
N SER A 229 32.60 8.12 -22.22
CA SER A 229 33.53 7.91 -21.11
C SER A 229 33.68 9.16 -20.24
N LYS A 230 33.48 10.36 -20.82
CA LYS A 230 33.39 11.64 -20.09
C LYS A 230 32.17 11.72 -19.18
N CYS A 231 31.13 10.95 -19.45
CA CYS A 231 29.89 10.93 -18.68
C CYS A 231 30.02 10.17 -17.35
N PHE A 232 30.98 9.24 -17.24
CA PHE A 232 31.22 8.42 -16.06
C PHE A 232 32.51 8.81 -15.32
N GLN A 233 33.15 9.92 -15.69
CA GLN A 233 34.26 10.47 -14.90
C GLN A 233 33.74 10.91 -13.52
N PRO A 234 34.46 10.63 -12.43
CA PRO A 234 34.09 11.12 -11.11
C PRO A 234 34.18 12.66 -11.10
N GLN A 235 33.08 13.34 -11.42
CA GLN A 235 33.00 14.79 -11.34
C GLN A 235 33.01 15.19 -9.86
N SER A 236 34.11 15.76 -9.41
CA SER A 236 34.42 16.11 -8.01
C SER A 236 33.54 17.21 -7.39
N LYS A 237 32.40 17.57 -7.96
CA LYS A 237 31.58 18.69 -7.49
C LYS A 237 30.10 18.43 -7.71
N HIS A 238 29.43 17.94 -6.66
CA HIS A 238 28.03 18.25 -6.24
C HIS A 238 27.24 17.08 -5.61
N LEU A 239 27.74 15.84 -5.62
CA LEU A 239 27.16 14.77 -4.81
C LEU A 239 27.69 14.83 -3.36
N LYS A 240 27.32 15.89 -2.64
CA LYS A 240 27.22 15.76 -1.18
C LYS A 240 25.96 14.94 -0.92
N VAL A 241 26.14 13.63 -0.73
CA VAL A 241 25.26 12.84 0.15
C VAL A 241 24.96 13.71 1.37
N PRO A 242 23.70 13.87 1.79
CA PRO A 242 23.37 14.64 2.98
C PRO A 242 24.26 14.19 4.12
N ASP A 243 24.94 15.14 4.73
CA ASP A 243 25.87 14.91 5.81
C ASP A 243 25.09 14.43 7.03
N LEU A 244 25.00 13.11 7.22
CA LEU A 244 24.34 12.46 8.36
C LEU A 244 25.09 12.67 9.69
N ARG A 245 26.00 13.65 9.78
CA ARG A 245 26.74 14.02 11.00
C ARG A 245 25.90 14.63 12.13
N TYR A 246 24.58 14.77 11.97
CA TYR A 246 23.65 15.03 13.09
C TYR A 246 22.97 13.77 13.64
N TRP A 247 23.29 12.58 13.10
CA TRP A 247 22.88 11.30 13.66
C TRP A 247 24.08 10.68 14.39
N HIS A 248 24.03 10.71 15.72
CA HIS A 248 25.11 10.27 16.61
C HIS A 248 25.55 8.82 16.36
N PRO A 249 26.88 8.57 16.28
CA PRO A 249 27.47 7.23 16.40
C PRO A 249 28.21 7.00 17.75
N ILE A 250 28.03 5.78 18.30
CA ILE A 250 28.98 4.92 19.08
C ILE A 250 29.08 5.06 20.63
N ALA A 251 28.85 3.91 21.30
CA ALA A 251 29.82 3.15 22.13
C ALA A 251 29.41 1.65 22.10
N SER A 252 30.07 0.75 21.33
CA SER A 252 31.17 -0.19 21.68
C SER A 252 30.94 -1.00 22.97
N ALA A 253 31.18 -2.30 23.15
CA ALA A 253 31.96 -3.39 22.52
C ALA A 253 31.30 -4.74 22.96
N ALA A 254 31.55 -5.96 22.51
CA ALA A 254 32.73 -6.63 21.97
C ALA A 254 32.33 -7.91 21.19
N SER A 255 33.24 -8.39 20.34
CA SER A 255 33.29 -9.69 19.64
C SER A 255 34.15 -10.71 20.45
N PRO A 256 34.51 -11.92 19.96
CA PRO A 256 33.79 -13.01 19.26
C PRO A 256 34.08 -14.42 19.89
N GLU A 257 33.21 -15.43 19.74
CA GLU A 257 33.62 -16.84 19.81
C GLU A 257 32.80 -17.74 18.84
N GLU A 258 33.44 -18.18 17.77
CA GLU A 258 33.24 -19.51 17.13
C GLU A 258 34.27 -20.50 17.77
N PRO A 259 34.30 -21.83 17.52
CA PRO A 259 33.46 -22.70 16.66
C PRO A 259 33.03 -24.04 17.32
N THR A 260 32.13 -24.83 16.71
CA THR A 260 32.40 -26.28 16.42
C THR A 260 31.29 -27.01 15.61
N ALA A 261 31.73 -27.56 14.47
CA ALA A 261 31.49 -28.91 13.94
C ALA A 261 30.06 -29.42 13.58
N ILE A 262 29.83 -29.43 12.26
CA ILE A 262 29.12 -30.43 11.41
C ILE A 262 29.53 -31.88 11.81
N PRO A 263 28.67 -32.94 11.74
CA PRO A 263 28.11 -33.38 10.46
C PRO A 263 26.68 -33.92 10.34
N ASN A 264 26.16 -33.64 9.14
CA ASN A 264 25.17 -34.37 8.35
C ASN A 264 25.08 -35.87 8.62
N LEU A 265 23.86 -36.41 8.62
CA LEU A 265 23.58 -37.68 7.94
C LEU A 265 22.10 -37.79 7.51
N SER A 266 21.95 -37.78 6.18
CA SER A 266 20.94 -38.45 5.36
C SER A 266 20.20 -39.61 6.07
N SER A 267 18.87 -39.65 6.00
CA SER A 267 18.16 -40.56 5.08
C SER A 267 16.67 -40.72 5.41
N ARG A 268 15.94 -40.98 4.33
CA ARG A 268 14.54 -41.33 4.13
C ARG A 268 13.89 -42.19 5.26
N HIS A 269 12.63 -41.84 5.57
CA HIS A 269 11.50 -42.65 6.07
C HIS A 269 11.64 -44.19 5.99
N PRO A 270 11.01 -45.03 6.86
CA PRO A 270 9.55 -44.95 7.08
C PRO A 270 8.92 -45.55 8.38
N PHE A 271 7.59 -45.35 8.50
CA PHE A 271 6.58 -46.10 9.28
C PHE A 271 6.56 -46.13 10.84
N ALA A 272 5.45 -45.57 11.36
CA ALA A 272 4.50 -46.11 12.35
C ALA A 272 4.91 -46.54 13.79
N SER A 273 3.98 -46.20 14.70
CA SER A 273 3.72 -46.70 16.07
C SER A 273 4.80 -46.51 17.14
N ASP A 274 4.56 -45.64 18.12
CA ASP A 274 4.04 -46.07 19.44
C ASP A 274 3.90 -44.90 20.43
N PHE A 275 2.90 -45.02 21.29
CA PHE A 275 2.61 -44.18 22.44
C PHE A 275 3.71 -44.33 23.52
N GLN A 276 4.21 -43.21 24.06
CA GLN A 276 4.39 -43.08 25.51
C GLN A 276 4.57 -41.62 25.95
N GLU A 277 3.72 -41.21 26.90
CA GLU A 277 3.85 -39.99 27.69
C GLU A 277 5.19 -39.97 28.46
N SER A 278 5.88 -38.83 28.42
CA SER A 278 6.57 -38.35 29.62
C SER A 278 6.52 -36.84 29.66
N SER A 279 5.82 -36.34 30.68
CA SER A 279 5.85 -34.98 31.19
C SER A 279 7.24 -34.37 31.22
N LEU A 280 7.39 -33.12 30.76
CA LEU A 280 8.14 -32.08 31.49
C LEU A 280 7.62 -30.70 31.06
N LEU A 281 6.99 -30.06 32.03
CA LEU A 281 6.54 -28.68 32.04
C LEU A 281 7.72 -27.70 31.98
N THR A 282 7.37 -26.45 31.67
CA THR A 282 8.10 -25.18 31.92
C THR A 282 9.40 -24.96 31.12
N ASP A 283 9.28 -24.33 29.93
CA ASP A 283 9.97 -23.04 29.63
C ASP A 283 9.67 -22.53 28.20
N ARG A 284 8.43 -22.11 27.92
CA ARG A 284 8.07 -21.47 26.64
C ARG A 284 7.18 -20.25 26.84
N ARG A 285 7.67 -19.25 27.57
CA ARG A 285 6.97 -17.98 27.71
C ARG A 285 7.73 -16.72 27.30
N GLU A 286 8.98 -16.83 26.83
CA GLU A 286 9.79 -15.63 26.56
C GLU A 286 10.23 -15.42 25.10
N ASP A 287 10.07 -16.39 24.19
CA ASP A 287 10.58 -16.25 22.81
C ASP A 287 9.57 -15.72 21.76
N LEU A 288 8.39 -15.26 22.18
CA LEU A 288 7.33 -14.78 21.26
C LEU A 288 7.30 -13.26 21.03
N GLN A 289 8.35 -12.52 21.42
CA GLN A 289 8.37 -11.05 21.32
C GLN A 289 9.37 -10.45 20.31
N LYS A 290 10.03 -11.24 19.46
CA LYS A 290 11.11 -10.73 18.57
C LYS A 290 10.81 -10.65 17.06
N TYR A 291 9.54 -10.70 16.65
CA TYR A 291 9.12 -10.44 15.26
C TYR A 291 8.12 -9.28 15.16
N THR A 292 8.58 -8.05 15.36
CA THR A 292 7.77 -6.86 15.07
C THR A 292 7.83 -6.58 13.56
N ARG A 293 6.94 -7.22 12.79
CA ARG A 293 6.66 -6.89 11.38
C ARG A 293 6.40 -5.37 11.25
N ASN A 294 7.07 -4.69 10.32
CA ASN A 294 6.64 -3.39 9.81
C ASN A 294 5.26 -3.57 9.16
N LYS A 295 4.18 -3.30 9.90
CA LYS A 295 2.80 -3.46 9.41
C LYS A 295 2.36 -2.18 8.71
N SER A 296 2.39 -2.16 7.38
CA SER A 296 1.68 -1.14 6.58
C SER A 296 0.21 -1.53 6.44
N TYR A 297 -0.70 -0.60 6.74
CA TYR A 297 -2.15 -0.78 6.57
C TYR A 297 -2.59 -0.18 5.23
N TYR A 298 -3.74 -0.64 4.76
CA TYR A 298 -4.31 -0.23 3.48
C TYR A 298 -5.75 0.23 3.69
N PHE A 299 -6.19 1.14 2.85
CA PHE A 299 -7.55 1.64 2.86
C PHE A 299 -8.10 1.88 1.45
N GLY A 300 -9.41 2.05 1.34
CA GLY A 300 -10.07 2.55 0.14
C GLY A 300 -11.33 3.34 0.53
N ILE A 301 -11.77 4.27 -0.30
CA ILE A 301 -12.94 5.13 -0.01
C ILE A 301 -13.99 5.02 -1.11
N GLU A 302 -15.25 5.18 -0.71
CA GLU A 302 -16.40 5.29 -1.60
C GLU A 302 -17.11 6.62 -1.33
N LEU A 303 -17.26 7.45 -2.37
CA LEU A 303 -17.94 8.75 -2.33
C LEU A 303 -19.27 8.66 -3.07
N GLU A 304 -20.38 8.70 -2.33
CA GLU A 304 -21.71 8.84 -2.92
C GLU A 304 -22.07 10.32 -3.12
N LEU A 305 -22.45 10.70 -4.33
CA LEU A 305 -22.73 12.09 -4.70
C LEU A 305 -23.77 12.21 -5.82
N TYR A 306 -24.24 13.42 -6.07
CA TYR A 306 -25.17 13.74 -7.15
C TYR A 306 -24.57 14.73 -8.14
N MET A 307 -24.85 14.50 -9.43
CA MET A 307 -24.56 15.43 -10.52
C MET A 307 -25.86 15.88 -11.19
N PRO A 308 -26.07 17.21 -11.41
CA PRO A 308 -27.22 17.72 -12.12
C PRO A 308 -27.12 17.52 -13.63
N VAL A 309 -28.29 17.32 -14.24
CA VAL A 309 -28.48 17.20 -15.68
C VAL A 309 -29.15 18.47 -16.22
N LEU A 310 -28.46 19.17 -17.10
CA LEU A 310 -28.93 20.36 -17.80
C LEU A 310 -29.20 20.02 -19.27
N LEU A 311 -30.43 20.29 -19.74
CA LEU A 311 -30.83 20.10 -21.14
C LEU A 311 -31.31 21.43 -21.73
N PRO A 312 -30.40 22.29 -22.23
CA PRO A 312 -30.77 23.62 -22.71
C PRO A 312 -31.79 23.60 -23.86
N HIS A 313 -31.75 22.55 -24.69
CA HIS A 313 -32.64 22.36 -25.82
C HIS A 313 -34.09 22.08 -25.44
N GLU A 314 -34.38 21.72 -24.19
CA GLU A 314 -35.75 21.58 -23.67
C GLU A 314 -36.30 22.91 -23.11
N GLY A 315 -35.67 24.05 -23.41
CA GLY A 315 -36.09 25.36 -22.91
C GLY A 315 -35.75 25.58 -21.43
N ARG A 316 -34.79 24.81 -20.89
CA ARG A 316 -34.29 24.97 -19.52
C ARG A 316 -33.02 25.83 -19.52
N PRO A 317 -33.09 27.12 -19.18
CA PRO A 317 -31.89 27.93 -19.03
C PRO A 317 -31.03 27.38 -17.89
N ASP A 318 -29.71 27.55 -17.99
CA ASP A 318 -28.80 27.17 -16.92
C ASP A 318 -29.15 27.96 -15.63
N PRO A 319 -29.52 27.30 -14.52
CA PRO A 319 -29.82 27.99 -13.27
C PRO A 319 -28.57 28.63 -12.63
N HIS A 320 -27.37 28.21 -13.01
CA HIS A 320 -26.10 28.69 -12.48
C HIS A 320 -25.15 29.13 -13.63
N PRO A 321 -25.51 30.15 -14.42
CA PRO A 321 -24.78 30.50 -15.66
C PRO A 321 -23.35 31.04 -15.42
N ASN A 322 -23.07 31.51 -14.20
CA ASN A 322 -21.74 32.03 -13.82
C ASN A 322 -20.81 30.94 -13.28
N ASP A 323 -21.31 29.72 -13.07
CA ASP A 323 -20.50 28.60 -12.59
C ASP A 323 -19.89 27.87 -13.78
N GLY A 324 -18.60 28.08 -14.05
CA GLY A 324 -17.91 27.48 -15.20
C GLY A 324 -17.69 25.97 -15.11
N ARG A 325 -18.05 25.32 -13.99
CA ARG A 325 -17.85 23.88 -13.79
C ARG A 325 -18.84 23.05 -14.61
N GLU A 326 -18.41 21.85 -14.99
CA GLU A 326 -19.20 20.97 -15.84
C GLU A 326 -20.40 20.38 -15.10
N CYS A 327 -21.50 20.25 -15.83
CA CYS A 327 -22.69 19.48 -15.43
C CYS A 327 -23.05 18.51 -16.57
N SER A 328 -23.92 17.53 -16.32
CA SER A 328 -24.28 16.59 -17.36
C SER A 328 -25.18 17.25 -18.40
N ARG A 329 -24.81 17.18 -19.68
CA ARG A 329 -25.67 17.62 -20.80
C ARG A 329 -26.47 16.49 -21.44
N ALA A 330 -26.46 15.31 -20.81
CA ALA A 330 -27.14 14.11 -21.29
C ALA A 330 -27.95 13.44 -20.18
N GLU A 331 -29.15 12.93 -20.52
CA GLU A 331 -29.96 12.14 -19.59
C GLU A 331 -29.36 10.75 -19.33
N ARG A 332 -28.68 10.20 -20.34
CA ARG A 332 -28.17 8.81 -20.30
C ARG A 332 -26.94 8.69 -19.40
N PHE A 333 -26.98 7.70 -18.52
CA PHE A 333 -25.89 7.36 -17.59
C PHE A 333 -24.50 7.23 -18.27
N PRO A 334 -24.33 6.49 -19.38
CA PRO A 334 -23.01 6.29 -19.97
C PRO A 334 -22.32 7.59 -20.39
N ASN A 335 -23.10 8.55 -20.91
CA ASN A 335 -22.54 9.82 -21.41
C ASN A 335 -21.99 10.68 -20.27
N ARG A 336 -22.67 10.71 -19.11
CA ARG A 336 -22.23 11.52 -17.97
C ARG A 336 -20.97 10.99 -17.30
N VAL A 337 -20.87 9.66 -17.11
CA VAL A 337 -19.67 9.06 -16.52
C VAL A 337 -18.49 9.07 -17.47
N THR A 338 -18.73 9.03 -18.79
CA THR A 338 -17.67 9.21 -19.79
C THR A 338 -17.05 10.59 -19.71
N LEU A 339 -17.87 11.66 -19.62
CA LEU A 339 -17.38 13.02 -19.43
C LEU A 339 -16.54 13.16 -18.15
N MET A 340 -17.05 12.66 -17.02
CA MET A 340 -16.33 12.74 -15.75
C MET A 340 -15.01 11.97 -15.81
N LYS A 341 -15.04 10.74 -16.35
CA LYS A 341 -13.88 9.88 -16.53
C LYS A 341 -12.79 10.59 -17.34
N GLU A 342 -13.14 11.21 -18.47
CA GLU A 342 -12.20 11.94 -19.33
C GLU A 342 -11.57 13.14 -18.61
N ILE A 343 -12.39 13.96 -17.95
CA ILE A 343 -11.89 15.16 -17.25
C ILE A 343 -11.01 14.78 -16.06
N ILE A 344 -11.44 13.83 -15.23
CA ILE A 344 -10.65 13.39 -14.06
C ILE A 344 -9.32 12.80 -14.53
N SER A 345 -9.34 11.87 -15.50
CA SER A 345 -8.11 11.24 -16.02
C SER A 345 -7.17 12.24 -16.72
N SER A 346 -7.68 13.38 -17.21
CA SER A 346 -6.85 14.43 -17.81
C SER A 346 -6.16 15.34 -16.80
N LYS A 347 -6.66 15.39 -15.56
CA LYS A 347 -6.24 16.32 -14.51
C LYS A 347 -5.61 15.65 -13.30
N GLY A 348 -5.83 14.34 -13.13
CA GLY A 348 -5.35 13.58 -11.99
C GLY A 348 -5.25 12.09 -12.32
N PRO A 349 -5.62 11.22 -11.38
CA PRO A 349 -5.35 9.79 -11.51
C PRO A 349 -6.22 9.13 -12.58
N LEU A 350 -5.72 8.02 -13.13
CA LEU A 350 -6.50 7.22 -14.08
C LEU A 350 -7.83 6.85 -13.45
N THR A 351 -8.90 7.13 -14.19
CA THR A 351 -10.27 6.84 -13.76
C THR A 351 -10.97 6.02 -14.83
N LEU A 352 -11.62 4.93 -14.43
CA LEU A 352 -12.40 4.07 -15.31
C LEU A 352 -13.89 4.11 -14.94
N VAL A 353 -14.74 3.68 -15.86
CA VAL A 353 -16.18 3.57 -15.60
C VAL A 353 -16.46 2.16 -15.09
N TRP A 354 -17.15 2.07 -13.97
CA TRP A 354 -17.65 0.84 -13.40
C TRP A 354 -18.69 0.21 -14.33
N ASP A 355 -18.51 -1.06 -14.65
CA ASP A 355 -19.44 -1.83 -15.46
C ASP A 355 -19.58 -3.22 -14.82
N GLU A 356 -20.77 -3.50 -14.29
CA GLU A 356 -21.09 -4.77 -13.63
C GLU A 356 -21.04 -5.97 -14.58
N TYR A 357 -21.04 -5.74 -15.90
CA TYR A 357 -20.94 -6.80 -16.91
C TYR A 357 -19.50 -7.15 -17.27
N PHE A 358 -18.51 -6.39 -16.79
CA PHE A 358 -17.11 -6.76 -16.99
C PHE A 358 -16.71 -7.89 -16.05
N ASP A 359 -16.29 -8.99 -16.66
CA ASP A 359 -15.56 -10.01 -15.94
C ASP A 359 -14.15 -9.52 -15.58
N HIS A 360 -13.50 -10.28 -14.70
CA HIS A 360 -12.14 -10.00 -14.23
C HIS A 360 -11.17 -9.74 -15.40
N LYS A 361 -11.25 -10.55 -16.47
CA LYS A 361 -10.39 -10.45 -17.65
C LYS A 361 -10.61 -9.16 -18.43
N SER A 362 -11.85 -8.70 -18.54
CA SER A 362 -12.18 -7.43 -19.19
C SER A 362 -11.56 -6.25 -18.44
N TRP A 363 -11.56 -6.30 -17.12
CA TRP A 363 -10.89 -5.28 -16.31
C TRP A 363 -9.36 -5.34 -16.42
N GLU A 364 -8.75 -6.52 -16.35
CA GLU A 364 -7.31 -6.69 -16.57
C GLU A 364 -6.88 -6.13 -17.93
N SER A 365 -7.63 -6.46 -18.99
CA SER A 365 -7.39 -5.96 -20.34
C SER A 365 -7.43 -4.43 -20.41
N LYS A 366 -8.38 -3.79 -19.70
CA LYS A 366 -8.44 -2.32 -19.62
C LYS A 366 -7.24 -1.74 -18.90
N LEU A 367 -6.85 -2.29 -17.75
CA LEU A 367 -5.66 -1.84 -17.02
C LEU A 367 -4.40 -1.96 -17.90
N LEU A 368 -4.22 -3.10 -18.57
CA LEU A 368 -3.11 -3.34 -19.50
C LEU A 368 -3.12 -2.36 -20.67
N SER A 369 -4.29 -2.01 -21.21
CA SER A 369 -4.40 -1.01 -22.28
C SER A 369 -3.94 0.40 -21.86
N HIS A 370 -3.94 0.66 -20.55
CA HIS A 370 -3.43 1.89 -19.95
C HIS A 370 -2.00 1.73 -19.39
N GLY A 371 -1.31 0.62 -19.72
CA GLY A 371 0.07 0.37 -19.30
C GLY A 371 0.22 -0.05 -17.85
N MET A 372 -0.87 -0.40 -17.16
CA MET A 372 -0.85 -0.89 -15.79
C MET A 372 -0.75 -2.41 -15.76
N VAL A 373 0.16 -2.94 -14.96
CA VAL A 373 0.25 -4.38 -14.68
C VAL A 373 -0.66 -4.67 -13.48
N PRO A 374 -1.73 -5.47 -13.63
CA PRO A 374 -2.60 -5.80 -12.52
C PRO A 374 -1.84 -6.49 -11.38
N VAL A 375 -2.09 -6.06 -10.15
CA VAL A 375 -1.56 -6.67 -8.93
C VAL A 375 -2.41 -7.89 -8.58
N ASP A 376 -1.77 -9.04 -8.45
CA ASP A 376 -2.43 -10.28 -8.03
C ASP A 376 -3.09 -10.13 -6.65
N ASN A 377 -4.22 -10.80 -6.45
CA ASN A 377 -5.05 -10.78 -5.22
C ASN A 377 -5.74 -9.45 -4.89
N ILE A 378 -5.65 -8.43 -5.75
CA ILE A 378 -6.52 -7.25 -5.70
C ILE A 378 -7.42 -7.30 -6.92
N ASP A 379 -8.73 -7.28 -6.70
CA ASP A 379 -9.70 -7.23 -7.80
C ASP A 379 -9.36 -6.03 -8.72
N PRO A 380 -9.16 -6.25 -10.04
CA PRO A 380 -8.78 -5.23 -11.01
C PRO A 380 -9.58 -3.93 -10.92
N GLN A 381 -10.86 -3.99 -10.57
CA GLN A 381 -11.71 -2.80 -10.45
C GLN A 381 -11.31 -1.88 -9.27
N TYR A 382 -10.55 -2.38 -8.30
CA TYR A 382 -10.02 -1.63 -7.15
C TYR A 382 -8.54 -1.27 -7.31
N GLN A 383 -8.00 -1.32 -8.53
CA GLN A 383 -6.62 -0.93 -8.83
C GLN A 383 -6.52 0.45 -9.49
N THR A 384 -7.66 1.09 -9.74
CA THR A 384 -7.77 2.44 -10.31
C THR A 384 -8.98 3.13 -9.70
N TRP A 385 -9.07 4.46 -9.83
CA TRP A 385 -10.32 5.14 -9.50
C TRP A 385 -11.43 4.68 -10.44
N THR A 386 -12.62 4.44 -9.90
CA THR A 386 -13.77 4.05 -10.71
C THR A 386 -15.00 4.92 -10.43
N ILE A 387 -15.80 5.14 -11.47
CA ILE A 387 -17.07 5.89 -11.40
C ILE A 387 -18.21 4.95 -11.76
N GLY A 388 -19.18 4.79 -10.85
CA GLY A 388 -20.33 3.91 -11.03
C GLY A 388 -21.68 4.58 -10.76
N THR A 389 -22.75 3.82 -11.04
CA THR A 389 -24.06 4.04 -10.42
C THR A 389 -24.07 3.43 -9.04
N ASP A 390 -24.59 4.14 -8.06
CA ASP A 390 -25.08 3.50 -6.85
C ASP A 390 -26.60 3.31 -6.93
N VAL A 391 -27.03 2.05 -6.84
CA VAL A 391 -28.45 1.65 -6.80
C VAL A 391 -29.19 2.19 -5.56
N SER A 392 -28.46 2.56 -4.50
CA SER A 392 -28.98 3.17 -3.28
C SER A 392 -29.40 4.63 -3.51
N LEU A 393 -28.80 5.31 -4.49
CA LEU A 393 -29.07 6.70 -4.84
C LEU A 393 -30.16 6.81 -5.90
N ARG A 394 -31.35 7.22 -5.48
CA ARG A 394 -32.46 7.47 -6.41
C ARG A 394 -32.24 8.74 -7.22
N GLN A 395 -32.61 8.69 -8.50
CA GLN A 395 -32.74 9.87 -9.34
C GLN A 395 -33.80 10.82 -8.76
N VAL A 396 -33.52 12.13 -8.79
CA VAL A 396 -34.48 13.18 -8.41
C VAL A 396 -34.81 13.99 -9.64
N SER A 397 -36.06 13.95 -10.10
CA SER A 397 -36.51 14.76 -11.25
C SER A 397 -36.79 16.21 -10.84
N GLU A 398 -36.63 17.14 -11.77
CA GLU A 398 -37.01 18.56 -11.62
C GLU A 398 -36.36 19.25 -10.40
N TRP A 399 -35.03 19.18 -10.31
CA TRP A 399 -34.29 19.67 -9.15
C TRP A 399 -33.59 21.00 -9.43
N ALA A 400 -33.82 22.03 -8.61
CA ALA A 400 -33.11 23.32 -8.67
C ALA A 400 -33.06 23.98 -10.07
N GLY A 401 -34.10 23.81 -10.90
CA GLY A 401 -34.14 24.29 -12.29
C GLY A 401 -33.43 23.38 -13.31
N TYR A 402 -32.72 22.35 -12.85
CA TYR A 402 -32.20 21.27 -13.67
C TYR A 402 -33.27 20.23 -14.01
N LYS A 403 -33.04 19.44 -15.05
CA LYS A 403 -33.95 18.36 -15.47
C LYS A 403 -34.04 17.28 -14.40
N GLN A 404 -32.90 16.88 -13.86
CA GLN A 404 -32.80 15.84 -12.83
C GLN A 404 -31.43 15.88 -12.13
N LEU A 405 -31.34 15.23 -10.97
CA LEU A 405 -30.10 14.83 -10.30
C LEU A 405 -29.90 13.32 -10.43
N ASN A 406 -28.69 12.92 -10.78
CA ASN A 406 -28.33 11.52 -10.90
C ASN A 406 -27.26 11.15 -9.86
N GLY A 407 -27.52 10.06 -9.12
CA GLY A 407 -26.59 9.51 -8.14
C GLY A 407 -25.39 8.84 -8.79
N LEU A 408 -24.22 9.04 -8.21
CA LEU A 408 -22.92 8.53 -8.64
C LEU A 408 -22.16 8.01 -7.42
N GLU A 409 -21.32 7.02 -7.65
CA GLU A 409 -20.33 6.54 -6.70
C GLU A 409 -18.94 6.68 -7.30
N ILE A 410 -18.01 7.27 -6.54
CA ILE A 410 -16.59 7.32 -6.89
C ILE A 410 -15.85 6.42 -5.91
N ILE A 411 -15.14 5.43 -6.43
CA ILE A 411 -14.45 4.42 -5.63
C ILE A 411 -12.94 4.57 -5.87
N SER A 412 -12.17 4.64 -4.79
CA SER A 412 -10.70 4.71 -4.88
C SER A 412 -10.08 3.34 -5.22
N PRO A 413 -8.83 3.33 -5.72
CA PRO A 413 -8.02 2.11 -5.65
C PRO A 413 -7.75 1.71 -4.19
N VAL A 414 -7.16 0.52 -4.01
CA VAL A 414 -6.58 0.12 -2.71
C VAL A 414 -5.33 0.97 -2.46
N LEU A 415 -5.47 1.91 -1.54
CA LEU A 415 -4.44 2.87 -1.13
C LEU A 415 -3.69 2.38 0.10
N LYS A 416 -2.44 2.83 0.27
CA LYS A 416 -1.65 2.58 1.49
C LYS A 416 -1.88 3.71 2.48
N ASP A 417 -1.77 3.42 3.77
CA ASP A 417 -1.72 4.45 4.81
C ASP A 417 -0.37 5.19 4.79
N THR A 418 -0.14 6.00 3.76
CA THR A 418 1.05 6.83 3.57
C THR A 418 0.65 8.24 3.11
N PRO A 419 1.50 9.27 3.32
CA PRO A 419 1.23 10.63 2.89
C PRO A 419 0.77 10.74 1.44
N GLU A 420 1.46 10.05 0.51
CA GLU A 420 1.22 10.16 -0.92
C GLU A 420 -0.19 9.65 -1.30
N CYS A 421 -0.65 8.60 -0.65
CA CYS A 421 -2.00 8.08 -0.88
C CYS A 421 -3.08 8.96 -0.24
N TRP A 422 -2.80 9.63 0.88
CA TRP A 422 -3.70 10.65 1.43
C TRP A 422 -3.79 11.88 0.53
N GLU A 423 -2.67 12.28 -0.08
CA GLU A 423 -2.62 13.34 -1.09
C GLU A 423 -3.47 12.99 -2.32
N GLU A 424 -3.43 11.73 -2.77
CA GLU A 424 -4.26 11.27 -3.90
C GLU A 424 -5.76 11.42 -3.63
N VAL A 425 -6.22 11.13 -2.40
CA VAL A 425 -7.60 11.36 -1.98
C VAL A 425 -7.94 12.86 -2.02
N LEU A 426 -7.04 13.70 -1.52
CA LEU A 426 -7.21 15.15 -1.51
C LEU A 426 -7.30 15.72 -2.94
N ASP A 427 -6.43 15.25 -3.83
CA ASP A 427 -6.42 15.62 -5.25
C ASP A 427 -7.73 15.22 -5.94
N MET A 428 -8.23 14.01 -5.68
CA MET A 428 -9.51 13.57 -6.22
C MET A 428 -10.66 14.49 -5.78
N VAL A 429 -10.76 14.81 -4.49
CA VAL A 429 -11.81 15.69 -3.98
C VAL A 429 -11.70 17.11 -4.57
N SER A 430 -10.47 17.62 -4.70
CA SER A 430 -10.19 18.90 -5.36
C SER A 430 -10.66 18.90 -6.82
N ILE A 431 -10.27 17.88 -7.60
CA ILE A 431 -10.70 17.72 -9.00
C ILE A 431 -12.23 17.68 -9.09
N LEU A 432 -12.88 16.90 -8.23
CA LEU A 432 -14.35 16.78 -8.23
C LEU A 432 -15.04 18.13 -7.98
N ARG A 433 -14.64 18.85 -6.93
CA ARG A 433 -15.27 20.12 -6.52
C ARG A 433 -14.94 21.28 -7.44
N ASN A 434 -13.77 21.29 -8.07
CA ASN A 434 -13.31 22.40 -8.91
C ASN A 434 -13.67 22.24 -10.39
N ASN A 435 -14.06 21.05 -10.84
CA ASN A 435 -14.37 20.81 -12.25
C ASN A 435 -15.84 20.42 -12.50
N PHE A 436 -16.58 20.00 -11.48
CA PHE A 436 -17.97 19.58 -11.64
C PHE A 436 -18.90 20.30 -10.68
N ARG A 437 -20.12 20.56 -11.15
CA ARG A 437 -21.24 20.97 -10.31
C ARG A 437 -21.79 19.74 -9.60
N LEU A 438 -21.52 19.61 -8.31
CA LEU A 438 -21.90 18.44 -7.52
C LEU A 438 -22.72 18.84 -6.29
N THR A 439 -23.54 17.92 -5.80
CA THR A 439 -24.26 18.08 -4.54
C THR A 439 -24.28 16.76 -3.77
N VAL A 440 -24.45 16.83 -2.45
CA VAL A 440 -24.57 15.65 -1.58
C VAL A 440 -25.90 15.71 -0.83
N GLY A 441 -26.56 14.56 -0.75
CA GLY A 441 -27.90 14.43 -0.20
C GLY A 441 -27.99 13.51 1.00
N LYS A 442 -29.17 13.42 1.62
CA LYS A 442 -29.38 12.57 2.82
C LYS A 442 -29.25 11.07 2.55
N SER A 443 -29.42 10.68 1.29
CA SER A 443 -29.18 9.33 0.79
C SER A 443 -27.69 9.02 0.66
N CYS A 444 -26.84 10.04 0.48
CA CYS A 444 -25.40 9.86 0.28
C CYS A 444 -24.69 9.44 1.58
N GLY A 445 -23.82 8.43 1.45
CA GLY A 445 -22.82 7.97 2.41
C GLY A 445 -21.38 8.28 1.99
N PHE A 446 -20.51 8.30 2.98
CA PHE A 446 -19.07 8.15 2.79
C PHE A 446 -18.67 6.82 3.42
N HIS A 447 -18.00 5.97 2.66
CA HIS A 447 -17.51 4.69 3.17
C HIS A 447 -15.99 4.65 3.14
N ILE A 448 -15.41 4.01 4.14
CA ILE A 448 -13.99 3.65 4.14
C ILE A 448 -13.83 2.16 4.40
N HIS A 449 -12.98 1.54 3.60
CA HIS A 449 -12.54 0.17 3.71
C HIS A 449 -11.14 0.15 4.32
N VAL A 450 -10.86 -0.71 5.30
CA VAL A 450 -9.53 -0.84 5.90
C VAL A 450 -9.10 -2.31 5.95
N SER A 451 -7.83 -2.58 5.67
CA SER A 451 -7.25 -3.92 5.67
C SER A 451 -5.74 -3.94 5.91
N LYS A 452 -5.17 -5.15 5.87
CA LYS A 452 -3.72 -5.41 5.82
C LYS A 452 -3.19 -5.60 4.39
N GLY A 453 -3.92 -5.06 3.38
CA GLY A 453 -3.58 -5.20 1.97
C GLY A 453 -3.80 -6.62 1.47
N THR A 454 -2.81 -7.18 0.78
CA THR A 454 -2.83 -8.57 0.30
C THR A 454 -2.57 -9.61 1.40
N GLY A 455 -2.15 -9.16 2.60
CA GLY A 455 -1.91 -10.03 3.76
C GLY A 455 -3.19 -10.50 4.45
N PRO A 456 -3.18 -11.67 5.11
CA PRO A 456 -4.35 -12.20 5.79
C PRO A 456 -4.71 -11.40 7.06
N MET A 457 -6.00 -11.27 7.31
CA MET A 457 -6.59 -10.83 8.58
C MET A 457 -7.06 -12.05 9.35
N LEU A 458 -6.51 -12.27 10.55
CA LEU A 458 -7.00 -13.34 11.42
C LEU A 458 -8.43 -13.03 11.87
N LEU A 459 -9.30 -14.04 11.97
CA LEU A 459 -10.65 -13.88 12.50
C LEU A 459 -10.67 -13.19 13.88
N HIS A 460 -9.65 -13.44 14.70
CA HIS A 460 -9.49 -12.77 15.99
C HIS A 460 -9.37 -11.24 15.88
N LEU A 461 -8.67 -10.73 14.86
CA LEU A 461 -8.66 -9.28 14.56
C LEU A 461 -10.05 -8.77 14.21
N VAL A 462 -10.77 -9.49 13.34
CA VAL A 462 -12.12 -9.07 12.92
C VAL A 462 -13.09 -9.03 14.12
N ARG A 463 -13.01 -10.01 15.03
CA ARG A 463 -13.76 -10.01 16.30
C ARG A 463 -13.43 -8.78 17.16
N LYS A 464 -12.14 -8.46 17.30
CA LYS A 464 -11.68 -7.26 18.02
C LYS A 464 -12.23 -5.99 17.39
N VAL A 465 -12.21 -5.84 16.07
CA VAL A 465 -12.78 -4.67 15.38
C VAL A 465 -14.29 -4.56 15.64
N CYS A 466 -15.06 -5.66 15.55
CA CYS A 466 -16.49 -5.62 15.86
C CYS A 466 -16.78 -5.20 17.31
N VAL A 467 -16.04 -5.73 18.27
CA VAL A 467 -16.18 -5.37 19.69
C VAL A 467 -15.78 -3.92 19.93
N LEU A 468 -14.65 -3.48 19.38
CA LEU A 468 -14.18 -2.09 19.48
C LEU A 468 -15.22 -1.12 18.93
N MET A 469 -15.76 -1.40 17.75
CA MET A 469 -16.75 -0.53 17.11
C MET A 469 -18.09 -0.53 17.83
N TYR A 470 -18.53 -1.66 18.40
CA TYR A 470 -19.72 -1.70 19.24
C TYR A 470 -19.56 -0.80 20.47
N LEU A 471 -18.39 -0.86 21.13
CA LEU A 471 -18.09 -0.03 22.30
C LEU A 471 -17.98 1.46 21.95
N ALA A 472 -17.26 1.79 20.88
CA ALA A 472 -17.02 3.16 20.44
C ALA A 472 -18.20 3.80 19.69
N GLU A 473 -19.25 3.03 19.39
CA GLU A 473 -20.34 3.44 18.49
C GLU A 473 -20.99 4.77 18.90
N ASN A 474 -21.17 5.00 20.22
CA ASN A 474 -21.75 6.26 20.70
C ASN A 474 -20.89 7.46 20.34
N ILE A 475 -19.58 7.38 20.61
CA ILE A 475 -18.63 8.44 20.27
C ILE A 475 -18.60 8.64 18.76
N VAL A 476 -18.47 7.57 17.99
CA VAL A 476 -18.40 7.59 16.51
C VAL A 476 -19.63 8.27 15.90
N TYR A 477 -20.84 8.01 16.43
CA TYR A 477 -22.05 8.69 15.93
C TYR A 477 -22.17 10.16 16.35
N LEU A 478 -21.55 10.60 17.45
CA LEU A 478 -21.50 12.03 17.81
C LEU A 478 -20.66 12.84 16.83
N LEU A 479 -19.66 12.20 16.20
CA LEU A 479 -18.85 12.78 15.14
C LEU A 479 -19.58 12.83 13.78
N CYS A 480 -20.73 12.17 13.66
CA CYS A 480 -21.53 12.10 12.44
C CYS A 480 -22.74 13.03 12.51
N TYR A 481 -23.34 13.31 11.34
CA TYR A 481 -24.64 13.96 11.30
C TYR A 481 -25.69 13.17 12.10
N PRO A 482 -26.50 13.78 13.00
CA PRO A 482 -27.38 13.05 13.92
C PRO A 482 -28.39 12.12 13.24
N GLY A 483 -28.82 12.42 12.02
CA GLY A 483 -29.71 11.57 11.24
C GLY A 483 -29.10 10.23 10.81
N ARG A 484 -27.77 10.08 10.83
CA ARG A 484 -27.07 8.85 10.42
C ARG A 484 -27.37 7.66 11.31
N ARG A 485 -27.55 7.86 12.61
CA ARG A 485 -27.93 6.80 13.56
C ARG A 485 -29.27 6.13 13.20
N LYS A 486 -30.15 6.86 12.50
CA LYS A 486 -31.47 6.37 12.05
C LYS A 486 -31.46 5.92 10.58
N SER A 487 -30.29 5.89 9.92
CA SER A 487 -30.18 5.50 8.52
C SER A 487 -30.50 4.02 8.34
N ARG A 488 -31.37 3.70 7.39
CA ARG A 488 -31.65 2.30 7.00
C ARG A 488 -30.51 1.68 6.17
N TYR A 489 -29.63 2.51 5.62
CA TYR A 489 -28.50 2.09 4.79
C TYR A 489 -27.22 1.85 5.61
N ALA A 490 -27.22 2.28 6.88
CA ALA A 490 -26.14 2.06 7.84
C ALA A 490 -26.69 1.93 9.27
N PRO A 491 -27.56 0.93 9.54
CA PRO A 491 -28.10 0.71 10.88
C PRO A 491 -26.98 0.45 11.89
N SER A 492 -27.15 0.93 13.12
CA SER A 492 -26.15 0.82 14.18
C SER A 492 -25.99 -0.62 14.67
N LEU A 493 -24.79 -0.98 15.12
CA LEU A 493 -24.53 -2.31 15.70
C LEU A 493 -25.44 -2.55 16.90
N ALA A 494 -25.66 -1.56 17.76
CA ALA A 494 -26.62 -1.63 18.85
C ALA A 494 -28.03 -2.01 18.37
N SER A 495 -28.54 -1.33 17.33
CA SER A 495 -29.89 -1.59 16.80
C SER A 495 -30.05 -2.99 16.20
N LEU A 496 -28.95 -3.60 15.74
CA LEU A 496 -28.93 -4.93 15.16
C LEU A 496 -28.72 -6.02 16.22
N LEU A 497 -27.84 -5.80 17.19
CA LEU A 497 -27.39 -6.81 18.15
C LEU A 497 -28.24 -6.86 19.41
N GLU A 498 -28.70 -5.71 19.92
CA GLU A 498 -29.51 -5.67 21.14
C GLU A 498 -30.80 -6.49 21.04
N PRO A 499 -31.57 -6.45 19.93
CA PRO A 499 -32.77 -7.28 19.80
C PRO A 499 -32.47 -8.78 19.72
N LEU A 500 -31.25 -9.16 19.35
CA LEU A 500 -30.82 -10.56 19.25
C LEU A 500 -30.23 -11.08 20.56
N CYS A 501 -29.88 -10.20 21.50
CA CYS A 501 -29.22 -10.56 22.74
C CYS A 501 -30.17 -11.33 23.66
N THR A 502 -29.81 -12.56 24.00
CA THR A 502 -30.52 -13.39 24.99
C THR A 502 -29.74 -13.44 26.30
N ASP A 503 -30.39 -13.80 27.41
CA ASP A 503 -29.71 -13.98 28.70
C ASP A 503 -28.57 -15.01 28.61
N GLN A 504 -28.74 -16.02 27.76
CA GLN A 504 -27.72 -17.04 27.49
C GLN A 504 -26.43 -16.47 26.91
N TRP A 505 -26.46 -15.34 26.19
CA TRP A 505 -25.24 -14.73 25.63
C TRP A 505 -24.30 -14.25 26.75
N SER A 506 -24.86 -13.76 27.86
CA SER A 506 -24.07 -13.35 29.03
C SER A 506 -23.38 -14.52 29.74
N GLU A 507 -23.92 -15.73 29.57
CA GLU A 507 -23.46 -16.98 30.17
C GLU A 507 -22.53 -17.79 29.26
N VAL A 508 -22.32 -17.35 28.01
CA VAL A 508 -21.40 -18.03 27.09
C VAL A 508 -19.99 -18.03 27.67
N ASN A 509 -19.37 -19.21 27.67
CA ASN A 509 -17.95 -19.37 27.99
C ASN A 509 -17.09 -18.65 26.95
N VAL A 510 -16.23 -17.76 27.42
CA VAL A 510 -15.26 -17.04 26.59
C VAL A 510 -13.88 -17.66 26.73
N PRO A 511 -13.01 -17.56 25.71
CA PRO A 511 -11.62 -17.95 25.86
C PRO A 511 -10.89 -16.99 26.81
N ALA A 512 -9.81 -17.47 27.42
CA ALA A 512 -9.08 -16.73 28.46
C ALA A 512 -8.47 -15.41 27.98
N ASP A 513 -8.30 -15.23 26.67
CA ASP A 513 -7.82 -13.98 26.08
C ASP A 513 -8.86 -12.84 26.19
N PHE A 514 -10.16 -13.15 26.20
CA PHE A 514 -11.23 -12.15 26.29
C PHE A 514 -11.05 -11.21 27.49
N GLU A 515 -10.84 -11.79 28.67
CA GLU A 515 -10.67 -11.02 29.91
C GLU A 515 -9.34 -10.27 29.98
N GLN A 516 -8.37 -10.61 29.13
CA GLN A 516 -7.13 -9.84 29.02
C GLN A 516 -7.37 -8.50 28.32
N TYR A 517 -8.28 -8.46 27.33
CA TYR A 517 -8.60 -7.25 26.59
C TYR A 517 -9.81 -6.49 27.18
N ILE A 518 -10.82 -7.21 27.68
CA ILE A 518 -12.08 -6.61 28.11
C ILE A 518 -12.17 -6.59 29.65
N PRO A 519 -12.22 -5.41 30.30
CA PRO A 519 -12.42 -5.28 31.74
C PRO A 519 -13.86 -5.65 32.11
N VAL A 520 -14.13 -6.94 32.33
CA VAL A 520 -15.49 -7.45 32.60
C VAL A 520 -16.12 -6.80 33.83
N ASP A 521 -15.33 -6.47 34.85
CA ASP A 521 -15.79 -5.78 36.07
C ASP A 521 -16.25 -4.34 35.83
N LYS A 522 -15.79 -3.71 34.74
CA LYS A 522 -16.18 -2.34 34.35
C LYS A 522 -17.37 -2.32 33.39
N VAL A 523 -17.72 -3.45 32.77
CA VAL A 523 -18.90 -3.57 31.91
C VAL A 523 -20.12 -3.88 32.78
N VAL A 524 -20.76 -2.83 33.28
CA VAL A 524 -21.87 -2.96 34.25
C VAL A 524 -23.15 -3.52 33.63
N ASP A 525 -23.39 -3.28 32.33
CA ASP A 525 -24.58 -3.75 31.64
C ASP A 525 -24.44 -5.21 31.17
N ARG A 526 -25.29 -6.10 31.70
CA ARG A 526 -25.33 -7.54 31.37
C ARG A 526 -25.56 -7.78 29.89
N ARG A 527 -26.36 -6.92 29.23
CA ARG A 527 -26.68 -7.04 27.79
C ARG A 527 -25.45 -6.74 26.95
N THR A 528 -24.78 -5.62 27.20
CA THR A 528 -23.51 -5.23 26.59
C THR A 528 -22.50 -6.35 26.76
N LEU A 529 -22.29 -6.84 27.97
CA LEU A 529 -21.37 -7.96 28.21
C LEU A 529 -21.73 -9.20 27.38
N GLY A 530 -23.01 -9.57 27.32
CA GLY A 530 -23.49 -10.68 26.49
C GLY A 530 -23.17 -10.49 25.00
N ILE A 531 -23.37 -9.28 24.46
CA ILE A 531 -23.05 -8.95 23.07
C ILE A 531 -21.54 -9.05 22.83
N LEU A 532 -20.70 -8.48 23.72
CA LEU A 532 -19.24 -8.57 23.60
C LEU A 532 -18.77 -10.03 23.58
N LYS A 533 -19.26 -10.84 24.51
CA LYS A 533 -18.96 -12.28 24.57
C LYS A 533 -19.40 -12.99 23.29
N LYS A 534 -20.58 -12.65 22.76
CA LYS A 534 -21.10 -13.28 21.54
C LYS A 534 -20.27 -12.95 20.30
N LEU A 535 -19.87 -11.69 20.14
CA LEU A 535 -18.99 -11.26 19.05
C LEU A 535 -17.61 -11.93 19.17
N TRP A 536 -17.04 -11.98 20.37
CA TRP A 536 -15.72 -12.59 20.61
C TRP A 536 -15.69 -14.10 20.41
N THR A 537 -16.80 -14.80 20.68
CA THR A 537 -16.90 -16.26 20.55
C THR A 537 -17.40 -16.72 19.18
N ALA A 538 -17.63 -15.80 18.25
CA ALA A 538 -18.09 -16.11 16.90
C ALA A 538 -17.08 -16.99 16.16
N LYS A 539 -17.34 -18.30 16.07
CA LYS A 539 -16.37 -19.31 15.60
C LYS A 539 -15.85 -19.11 14.18
N THR A 540 -16.64 -18.50 13.29
CA THR A 540 -16.29 -18.29 11.89
C THR A 540 -16.60 -16.86 11.46
N GLN A 541 -15.93 -16.40 10.40
CA GLN A 541 -16.19 -15.09 9.79
C GLN A 541 -17.65 -14.95 9.33
N GLN A 542 -18.22 -16.02 8.74
CA GLN A 542 -19.62 -16.03 8.29
C GLN A 542 -20.61 -15.86 9.46
N ARG A 543 -20.34 -16.48 10.62
CA ARG A 543 -21.17 -16.28 11.82
C ARG A 543 -21.08 -14.85 12.32
N LEU A 544 -19.90 -14.26 12.33
CA LEU A 544 -19.72 -12.86 12.74
C LEU A 544 -20.45 -11.90 11.79
N LYS A 545 -20.35 -12.14 10.47
CA LYS A 545 -21.10 -11.40 9.45
C LYS A 545 -22.61 -11.49 9.63
N LEU A 546 -23.14 -12.67 9.93
CA LEU A 546 -24.57 -12.86 10.21
C LEU A 546 -25.04 -12.16 11.49
N LEU A 547 -24.17 -11.97 12.49
CA LEU A 547 -24.54 -11.22 13.70
C LEU A 547 -24.70 -9.73 13.41
N ILE A 548 -23.77 -9.14 12.66
CA ILE A 548 -23.76 -7.70 12.39
C ILE A 548 -24.50 -7.33 11.09
N THR A 549 -24.99 -8.31 10.33
CA THR A 549 -25.79 -8.12 9.11
C THR A 549 -26.77 -9.30 8.98
N PRO A 550 -27.81 -9.35 9.83
CA PRO A 550 -28.64 -10.55 10.01
C PRO A 550 -29.57 -10.88 8.84
N SER A 551 -29.90 -9.90 8.00
CA SER A 551 -30.82 -10.09 6.88
C SER A 551 -30.08 -10.07 5.54
N VAL A 552 -30.42 -11.02 4.66
CA VAL A 552 -29.87 -11.06 3.29
C VAL A 552 -30.21 -9.76 2.57
N GLY A 553 -29.20 -9.09 2.01
CA GLY A 553 -29.33 -7.80 1.34
C GLY A 553 -29.43 -6.58 2.27
N SER A 554 -29.41 -6.76 3.60
CA SER A 554 -29.28 -5.64 4.54
C SER A 554 -27.85 -5.11 4.59
N LYS A 555 -27.71 -3.84 4.97
CA LYS A 555 -26.43 -3.17 5.24
C LYS A 555 -26.30 -2.92 6.73
N SER A 556 -25.10 -2.62 7.19
CA SER A 556 -24.78 -2.25 8.57
C SER A 556 -23.77 -1.10 8.56
N CYS A 557 -23.71 -0.32 9.63
CA CYS A 557 -22.65 0.68 9.82
C CYS A 557 -21.23 0.07 9.81
N LEU A 558 -21.09 -1.23 10.07
CA LEU A 558 -19.86 -2.01 9.93
C LEU A 558 -20.09 -3.20 8.99
N GLY A 559 -19.36 -3.26 7.88
CA GLY A 559 -19.50 -4.26 6.83
C GLY A 559 -18.35 -5.27 6.80
N LEU A 560 -18.70 -6.56 6.67
CA LEU A 560 -17.77 -7.67 6.41
C LEU A 560 -18.07 -8.37 5.08
N SER A 561 -18.76 -7.67 4.16
CA SER A 561 -19.19 -8.21 2.86
C SER A 561 -18.01 -8.56 1.96
N LYS A 562 -16.94 -7.78 2.04
CA LYS A 562 -15.68 -7.91 1.30
C LYS A 562 -14.63 -8.75 2.04
N CYS A 563 -14.97 -9.34 3.19
CA CYS A 563 -14.11 -10.32 3.86
C CYS A 563 -14.44 -11.72 3.32
N HIS A 564 -13.44 -12.49 2.93
CA HIS A 564 -13.58 -13.86 2.42
C HIS A 564 -12.67 -14.81 3.19
N SER A 565 -13.21 -15.93 3.65
CA SER A 565 -12.43 -17.02 4.25
C SER A 565 -11.78 -17.88 3.17
N PHE A 566 -10.59 -18.42 3.45
CA PHE A 566 -10.05 -19.54 2.67
C PHE A 566 -10.85 -20.82 3.03
N ASP A 567 -11.37 -21.54 2.04
CA ASP A 567 -12.45 -22.53 2.19
C ASP A 567 -12.23 -23.73 3.17
N GLU A 568 -13.35 -24.06 3.83
CA GLU A 568 -13.98 -25.36 4.17
C GLU A 568 -13.24 -26.65 4.58
N PHE A 569 -11.91 -26.82 4.52
CA PHE A 569 -11.33 -28.18 4.73
C PHE A 569 -10.08 -28.32 5.61
N GLY A 570 -9.68 -27.29 6.37
CA GLY A 570 -8.56 -27.38 7.31
C GLY A 570 -8.98 -27.37 8.77
N GLU A 571 -9.13 -28.53 9.42
CA GLU A 571 -9.20 -28.58 10.89
C GLU A 571 -7.84 -28.17 11.47
N GLY A 572 -7.73 -26.93 11.98
CA GLY A 572 -6.70 -26.56 12.95
C GLY A 572 -5.97 -25.23 12.78
N SER A 573 -6.14 -24.49 11.67
CA SER A 573 -5.57 -23.12 11.54
C SER A 573 -6.60 -22.06 11.92
N GLU A 574 -6.20 -20.99 12.62
CA GLU A 574 -7.06 -19.82 12.81
C GLU A 574 -7.62 -19.36 11.45
N ASP A 575 -8.95 -19.19 11.34
CA ASP A 575 -9.62 -18.75 10.11
C ASP A 575 -8.97 -17.45 9.58
N GLU A 576 -8.12 -17.58 8.57
CA GLU A 576 -7.56 -16.44 7.85
C GLU A 576 -8.63 -15.87 6.90
N CYS A 577 -8.81 -14.56 6.98
CA CYS A 577 -9.74 -13.80 6.16
C CYS A 577 -8.95 -12.87 5.22
N LYS A 578 -9.28 -12.83 3.95
CA LYS A 578 -8.81 -11.80 3.00
C LYS A 578 -9.85 -10.70 2.82
N GLY A 579 -9.41 -9.50 2.45
CA GLY A 579 -10.28 -8.39 2.09
C GLY A 579 -10.32 -7.27 3.13
N THR A 580 -11.46 -6.56 3.26
CA THR A 580 -11.54 -5.29 4.00
C THR A 580 -12.71 -5.26 4.97
N VAL A 581 -12.51 -4.61 6.12
CA VAL A 581 -13.62 -4.15 6.98
C VAL A 581 -14.10 -2.80 6.46
N GLU A 582 -15.40 -2.66 6.28
CA GLU A 582 -16.04 -1.46 5.76
C GLU A 582 -16.72 -0.66 6.87
N PHE A 583 -16.48 0.65 6.92
CA PHE A 583 -17.09 1.58 7.87
C PHE A 583 -18.04 2.52 7.11
N ARG A 584 -19.34 2.46 7.45
CA ARG A 584 -20.43 3.20 6.78
C ARG A 584 -21.09 4.27 7.67
N TYR A 585 -20.41 4.78 8.69
CA TYR A 585 -21.03 5.70 9.66
C TYR A 585 -21.23 7.12 9.09
N LEU A 586 -20.20 7.69 8.44
CA LEU A 586 -20.17 9.09 8.03
C LEU A 586 -21.16 9.40 6.90
N GLU A 587 -21.80 10.56 6.98
CA GLU A 587 -22.56 11.09 5.88
C GLU A 587 -21.75 11.32 4.60
N GLY A 588 -22.43 11.23 3.44
CA GLY A 588 -21.87 11.65 2.18
C GLY A 588 -21.43 13.12 2.26
N THR A 589 -20.18 13.34 1.88
CA THR A 589 -19.50 14.63 1.96
C THR A 589 -18.48 14.73 0.83
N LEU A 590 -18.17 15.95 0.43
CA LEU A 590 -17.02 16.29 -0.42
C LEU A 590 -16.21 17.42 0.24
N ASP A 591 -16.20 17.42 1.58
CA ASP A 591 -15.33 18.24 2.41
C ASP A 591 -14.00 17.50 2.61
N PRO A 592 -12.89 18.01 2.03
CA PRO A 592 -11.61 17.32 2.06
C PRO A 592 -11.07 17.11 3.48
N GLU A 593 -11.23 18.09 4.38
CA GLU A 593 -10.71 17.99 5.74
C GLU A 593 -11.44 16.92 6.53
N LEU A 594 -12.77 16.90 6.44
CA LEU A 594 -13.60 15.89 7.08
C LEU A 594 -13.28 14.48 6.54
N ILE A 595 -13.13 14.34 5.21
CA ILE A 595 -12.79 13.06 4.57
C ILE A 595 -11.45 12.52 5.11
N LEU A 596 -10.40 13.35 5.13
CA LEU A 596 -9.07 12.92 5.57
C LEU A 596 -9.06 12.56 7.05
N ARG A 597 -9.55 13.46 7.93
CA ARG A 597 -9.56 13.21 9.37
C ARG A 597 -10.41 11.99 9.74
N TRP A 598 -11.59 11.83 9.11
CA TRP A 598 -12.45 10.68 9.34
C TRP A 598 -11.78 9.37 8.90
N SER A 599 -11.21 9.36 7.70
CA SER A 599 -10.55 8.18 7.14
C SER A 599 -9.37 7.74 8.01
N GLN A 600 -8.52 8.68 8.41
CA GLN A 600 -7.39 8.43 9.29
C GLN A 600 -7.84 7.96 10.69
N LEU A 601 -8.98 8.43 11.20
CA LEU A 601 -9.57 7.93 12.45
C LEU A 601 -10.03 6.47 12.35
N MET A 602 -10.72 6.09 11.26
CA MET A 602 -11.16 4.70 11.04
C MET A 602 -9.97 3.75 10.86
N VAL A 603 -8.94 4.19 10.13
CA VAL A 603 -7.66 3.46 10.04
C VAL A 603 -7.06 3.28 11.43
N SER A 604 -7.00 4.33 12.25
CA SER A 604 -6.43 4.26 13.61
C SER A 604 -7.19 3.31 14.54
N LEU A 605 -8.53 3.26 14.44
CA LEU A 605 -9.35 2.28 15.18
C LEU A 605 -9.04 0.85 14.75
N PHE A 606 -8.90 0.59 13.46
CA PHE A 606 -8.50 -0.72 12.95
C PHE A 606 -7.09 -1.10 13.43
N GLN A 607 -6.13 -0.16 13.37
CA GLN A 607 -4.76 -0.36 13.85
C GLN A 607 -4.71 -0.65 15.35
N PHE A 608 -5.50 0.08 16.15
CA PHE A 608 -5.66 -0.19 17.59
C PHE A 608 -6.16 -1.61 17.82
N ALA A 609 -7.17 -2.04 17.07
CA ALA A 609 -7.67 -3.41 17.20
C ALA A 609 -6.61 -4.47 16.87
N ASP A 610 -5.71 -4.21 15.91
CA ASP A 610 -4.66 -5.14 15.51
C ASP A 610 -3.43 -5.15 16.42
N THR A 611 -3.01 -4.00 16.93
CA THR A 611 -1.68 -3.84 17.56
C THR A 611 -1.70 -3.43 19.02
N ALA A 612 -2.82 -2.92 19.54
CA ALA A 612 -2.87 -2.51 20.94
C ALA A 612 -2.73 -3.72 21.87
N SER A 613 -1.91 -3.55 22.91
CA SER A 613 -1.71 -4.57 23.94
C SER A 613 -2.99 -4.78 24.76
N PRO A 614 -3.15 -5.93 25.43
CA PRO A 614 -4.27 -6.15 26.35
C PRO A 614 -4.42 -5.01 27.37
N GLN A 615 -3.32 -4.50 27.93
CA GLN A 615 -3.33 -3.37 28.86
C GLN A 615 -3.88 -2.08 28.25
N ALA A 616 -3.57 -1.80 26.98
CA ALA A 616 -4.11 -0.63 26.31
C ALA A 616 -5.63 -0.72 26.17
N TRP A 617 -6.17 -1.92 25.90
CA TRP A 617 -7.61 -2.15 25.89
C TRP A 617 -8.25 -2.01 27.28
N GLN A 618 -7.61 -2.54 28.32
CA GLN A 618 -8.07 -2.40 29.71
C GLN A 618 -8.23 -0.93 30.13
N ASN A 619 -7.40 -0.04 29.58
CA ASN A 619 -7.49 1.40 29.84
C ASN A 619 -8.48 2.11 28.90
N PHE A 620 -8.56 1.68 27.64
CA PHE A 620 -9.39 2.29 26.61
C PHE A 620 -10.89 2.02 26.82
N VAL A 621 -11.26 0.76 27.12
CA VAL A 621 -12.67 0.34 27.22
C VAL A 621 -13.43 1.13 28.29
N PRO A 622 -12.94 1.30 29.53
CA PRO A 622 -13.64 2.09 30.54
C PRO A 622 -13.81 3.56 30.15
N ALA A 623 -12.83 4.15 29.45
CA ALA A 623 -12.92 5.53 28.98
C ALA A 623 -14.04 5.71 27.95
N VAL A 624 -14.14 4.78 26.99
CA VAL A 624 -15.17 4.83 25.94
C VAL A 624 -16.58 4.56 26.50
N LEU A 625 -16.70 3.67 27.49
CA LEU A 625 -17.97 3.36 28.15
C LEU A 625 -18.58 4.55 28.91
N GLN A 626 -17.79 5.59 29.23
CA GLN A 626 -18.32 6.82 29.83
C GLN A 626 -19.23 7.60 28.88
N CYS A 627 -19.15 7.35 27.57
CA CYS A 627 -20.02 7.98 26.59
C CYS A 627 -21.38 7.27 26.52
N LEU A 628 -22.36 7.77 27.28
CA LEU A 628 -23.75 7.30 27.22
C LEU A 628 -24.43 7.70 25.91
N ALA A 629 -25.42 6.92 25.49
CA ALA A 629 -26.11 7.10 24.20
C ALA A 629 -26.91 8.42 24.07
N PHE A 630 -27.19 9.10 25.18
CA PHE A 630 -27.98 10.32 25.25
C PHE A 630 -27.38 11.31 26.24
N GLY A 631 -26.97 12.49 25.78
CA GLY A 631 -26.44 13.57 26.63
C GLY A 631 -25.33 14.37 25.96
N LYS A 632 -24.94 15.49 26.58
CA LYS A 632 -23.74 16.24 26.19
C LYS A 632 -22.51 15.38 26.55
N MET A 633 -21.69 15.06 25.56
CA MET A 633 -20.47 14.29 25.78
C MET A 633 -19.49 15.11 26.62
N ASP A 634 -18.91 14.49 27.65
CA ASP A 634 -17.80 15.10 28.38
C ASP A 634 -16.63 15.31 27.40
N PRO A 635 -16.14 16.55 27.22
CA PRO A 635 -15.03 16.83 26.32
C PRO A 635 -13.77 16.01 26.63
N ASN A 636 -13.56 15.64 27.91
CA ASN A 636 -12.43 14.80 28.30
C ASN A 636 -12.53 13.38 27.74
N VAL A 637 -13.74 12.84 27.58
CA VAL A 637 -13.94 11.51 26.97
C VAL A 637 -13.48 11.52 25.51
N LEU A 638 -13.77 12.60 24.77
CA LEU A 638 -13.34 12.74 23.37
C LEU A 638 -11.83 12.86 23.30
N ARG A 639 -11.25 13.69 24.16
CA ARG A 639 -9.80 13.88 24.23
C ARG A 639 -9.08 12.57 24.50
N VAL A 640 -9.51 11.82 25.51
CA VAL A 640 -8.93 10.52 25.85
C VAL A 640 -9.10 9.53 24.71
N PHE A 641 -10.29 9.43 24.12
CA PHE A 641 -10.56 8.58 22.96
C PHE A 641 -9.59 8.85 21.81
N LEU A 642 -9.41 10.12 21.43
CA LEU A 642 -8.50 10.50 20.35
C LEU A 642 -7.02 10.28 20.71
N LEU A 643 -6.62 10.56 21.95
CA LEU A 643 -5.24 10.32 22.41
C LEU A 643 -4.85 8.84 22.33
N PHE A 644 -5.73 7.93 22.75
CA PHE A 644 -5.49 6.49 22.61
C PHE A 644 -5.35 6.02 21.16
N LEU A 645 -5.90 6.79 20.21
CA LEU A 645 -5.83 6.49 18.78
C LEU A 645 -4.68 7.23 18.08
N GLY A 646 -3.86 8.00 18.81
CA GLY A 646 -2.80 8.84 18.21
C GLY A 646 -3.36 10.01 17.41
N LYS A 647 -4.57 10.46 17.73
CA LYS A 647 -5.32 11.54 17.05
C LYS A 647 -5.65 12.72 17.97
N GLY A 648 -4.87 12.90 19.03
CA GLY A 648 -5.05 13.99 20.00
C GLY A 648 -5.05 15.39 19.36
N ASP A 649 -4.21 15.59 18.34
CA ASP A 649 -4.12 16.86 17.61
C ASP A 649 -5.40 17.20 16.82
N ASP A 650 -6.25 16.20 16.53
CA ASP A 650 -7.54 16.39 15.86
C ASP A 650 -8.66 16.77 16.85
N TYR A 651 -8.35 16.94 18.15
CA TYR A 651 -9.36 17.18 19.19
C TYR A 651 -10.21 18.41 18.91
N ASP A 652 -9.61 19.55 18.59
CA ASP A 652 -10.37 20.80 18.41
C ASP A 652 -11.30 20.70 17.20
N PHE A 653 -10.86 20.07 16.10
CA PHE A 653 -11.69 19.81 14.94
C PHE A 653 -12.92 18.96 15.32
N TRP A 654 -12.70 17.82 15.96
CA TRP A 654 -13.79 16.90 16.32
C TRP A 654 -14.71 17.49 17.39
N TYR A 655 -14.17 18.21 18.36
CA TYR A 655 -14.95 18.87 19.41
C TYR A 655 -15.87 19.94 18.82
N ASN A 656 -15.32 20.82 17.96
CA ASN A 656 -16.10 21.83 17.24
C ASN A 656 -17.20 21.17 16.39
N ARG A 657 -16.88 20.08 15.72
CA ARG A 657 -17.85 19.32 14.94
C ARG A 657 -18.97 18.74 15.80
N ILE A 658 -18.67 18.16 16.97
CA ILE A 658 -19.70 17.69 17.91
C ILE A 658 -20.60 18.85 18.34
N GLU A 659 -20.03 19.99 18.75
CA GLU A 659 -20.81 21.15 19.15
C GLU A 659 -21.69 21.65 17.99
N MET A 660 -21.18 21.67 16.75
CA MET A 660 -22.00 21.95 15.57
C MET A 660 -23.15 20.94 15.42
N MET A 661 -22.87 19.64 15.48
CA MET A 661 -23.88 18.59 15.32
C MET A 661 -24.93 18.56 16.45
N MET A 662 -24.56 18.99 17.67
CA MET A 662 -25.47 19.06 18.82
C MET A 662 -26.34 20.32 18.84
N ASN A 663 -25.83 21.44 18.33
CA ASN A 663 -26.55 22.71 18.27
C ASN A 663 -27.48 22.84 17.04
N LEU A 664 -27.51 21.80 16.20
CA LEU A 664 -28.40 21.68 15.07
C LEU A 664 -29.89 21.69 15.54
N PRO A 665 -30.76 22.59 15.02
CA PRO A 665 -32.12 22.79 15.55
C PRO A 665 -32.98 21.52 15.50
N LEU A 666 -33.42 20.94 16.62
CA LEU A 666 -34.17 19.66 16.72
C LEU A 666 -35.42 19.46 15.81
N ASP A 667 -35.84 20.45 15.01
CA ASP A 667 -36.85 20.26 13.99
C ASP A 667 -36.30 19.38 12.85
N THR A 668 -36.61 18.08 12.97
CA THR A 668 -36.28 17.02 12.01
C THR A 668 -36.58 17.37 10.54
N GLN A 669 -37.51 18.29 10.25
CA GLN A 669 -37.84 18.72 8.88
C GLN A 669 -36.94 19.86 8.35
N GLN A 670 -36.43 20.73 9.21
CA GLN A 670 -35.46 21.77 8.83
C GLN A 670 -34.03 21.21 8.80
N LEU A 671 -33.73 20.26 9.68
CA LEU A 671 -32.42 19.59 9.78
C LEU A 671 -32.08 18.66 8.64
N ALA A 672 -33.07 17.92 8.13
CA ALA A 672 -32.85 17.03 7.01
C ALA A 672 -32.41 17.77 5.75
N ARG A 673 -32.34 19.10 5.76
CA ARG A 673 -31.98 19.92 4.62
C ARG A 673 -30.47 19.89 4.36
N ARG A 674 -30.03 18.96 3.51
CA ARG A 674 -28.67 18.96 2.94
C ARG A 674 -28.61 19.88 1.71
N PRO A 675 -27.42 20.12 1.11
CA PRO A 675 -27.33 20.89 -0.13
C PRO A 675 -28.37 20.46 -1.17
N ILE A 676 -28.64 19.15 -1.30
CA ILE A 676 -29.72 18.67 -2.17
C ILE A 676 -31.12 19.19 -1.81
N ASP A 677 -31.46 19.30 -0.53
CA ASP A 677 -32.79 19.70 -0.08
C ASP A 677 -32.96 21.23 -0.09
N ASN A 678 -31.85 21.98 -0.09
CA ASN A 678 -31.80 23.42 -0.31
C ASN A 678 -31.61 23.81 -1.78
N ASN A 679 -31.58 22.83 -2.70
CA ASN A 679 -31.32 23.06 -4.12
C ASN A 679 -29.93 23.70 -4.40
N GLU A 680 -28.94 23.41 -3.55
CA GLU A 680 -27.60 24.00 -3.57
C GLU A 680 -26.58 23.06 -4.22
N ILE A 681 -25.73 23.67 -5.05
CA ILE A 681 -24.52 23.07 -5.59
C ILE A 681 -23.35 23.44 -4.67
N LEU A 682 -22.50 22.47 -4.36
CA LEU A 682 -21.33 22.70 -3.52
C LEU A 682 -20.38 23.70 -4.21
N PRO A 683 -19.84 24.71 -3.50
CA PRO A 683 -18.92 25.67 -4.10
C PRO A 683 -17.59 25.03 -4.50
N PRO A 684 -16.80 25.64 -5.39
CA PRO A 684 -15.42 25.20 -5.61
C PRO A 684 -14.58 25.33 -4.32
N LEU A 685 -13.48 24.60 -4.27
CA LEU A 685 -12.49 24.64 -3.21
C LEU A 685 -11.38 25.63 -3.58
N ASP A 686 -10.90 26.38 -2.60
CA ASP A 686 -9.76 27.28 -2.73
C ASP A 686 -8.44 26.49 -2.74
N ASP A 687 -7.55 26.78 -3.68
CA ASP A 687 -6.28 26.06 -3.83
C ASP A 687 -5.39 26.23 -2.58
N GLY A 688 -5.38 27.41 -1.95
CA GLY A 688 -4.61 27.66 -0.73
C GLY A 688 -5.13 26.87 0.47
N TYR A 689 -6.45 26.68 0.56
CA TYR A 689 -7.05 25.77 1.55
C TYR A 689 -6.61 24.31 1.31
N ILE A 690 -6.57 23.85 0.06
CA ILE A 690 -6.11 22.50 -0.28
C ILE A 690 -4.63 22.29 0.06
N ASP A 691 -3.78 23.26 -0.28
CA ASP A 691 -2.35 23.21 0.06
C ASP A 691 -2.13 23.16 1.57
N ALA A 692 -2.90 23.94 2.36
CA ALA A 692 -2.83 23.90 3.82
C ALA A 692 -3.21 22.51 4.37
N LEU A 693 -4.27 21.89 3.86
CA LEU A 693 -4.66 20.53 4.27
C LEU A 693 -3.61 19.48 3.89
N ARG A 694 -2.93 19.65 2.75
CA ARG A 694 -1.86 18.75 2.31
C ARG A 694 -0.73 18.75 3.32
N GLU A 695 -0.25 19.93 3.70
CA GLU A 695 0.80 20.09 4.69
C GLU A 695 0.36 19.56 6.06
N GLU A 696 -0.83 19.93 6.53
CA GLU A 696 -1.30 19.60 7.88
C GLU A 696 -1.68 18.12 8.06
N LEU A 697 -2.37 17.51 7.07
CA LEU A 697 -3.05 16.23 7.26
C LEU A 697 -2.45 15.07 6.50
N CYS A 698 -1.82 15.31 5.35
CA CYS A 698 -1.21 14.24 4.55
C CYS A 698 0.22 13.96 5.03
N THR A 699 1.01 15.01 5.29
CA THR A 699 2.44 14.86 5.64
C THR A 699 2.72 14.68 7.14
N ARG A 700 1.68 14.74 7.98
CA ARG A 700 1.83 14.57 9.42
C ARG A 700 2.39 13.21 9.80
N GLU A 701 3.37 13.20 10.69
CA GLU A 701 3.89 11.96 11.26
C GLU A 701 2.81 11.33 12.15
N MET A 702 2.24 10.21 11.71
CA MET A 702 1.26 9.47 12.50
C MET A 702 1.97 8.70 13.62
N ARG A 703 1.91 9.21 14.85
CA ARG A 703 2.47 8.53 16.02
C ARG A 703 1.58 7.36 16.42
N LEU A 704 2.13 6.14 16.36
CA LEU A 704 1.42 4.92 16.73
C LEU A 704 1.05 4.89 18.23
N PRO A 705 -0.15 4.40 18.59
CA PRO A 705 -0.59 4.26 19.97
C PRO A 705 0.35 3.43 20.87
N CYS A 706 0.99 2.40 20.32
CA CYS A 706 1.81 1.45 21.08
C CYS A 706 3.19 1.97 21.49
N THR A 707 3.62 3.14 21.00
CA THR A 707 4.87 3.81 21.40
C THR A 707 4.70 4.75 22.59
N ILE A 708 3.48 5.01 23.07
CA ILE A 708 3.25 5.73 24.33
C ILE A 708 3.45 4.76 25.51
N GLN A 709 4.65 4.19 25.62
CA GLN A 709 5.09 3.51 26.84
C GLN A 709 5.93 4.45 27.73
N LYS A 710 6.08 5.73 27.36
CA LYS A 710 6.92 6.70 28.10
C LYS A 710 6.52 8.18 28.04
N ALA A 711 5.37 8.56 27.46
CA ALA A 711 4.95 9.96 27.39
C ALA A 711 3.73 10.29 28.27
N ALA A 712 3.77 9.83 29.53
CA ALA A 712 3.01 10.42 30.63
C ALA A 712 3.97 11.12 31.62
N THR A 713 5.03 11.75 31.09
CA THR A 713 5.89 12.66 31.83
C THR A 713 6.17 13.89 30.96
N LEU A 714 5.61 15.03 31.38
CA LEU A 714 6.08 16.41 31.20
C LEU A 714 5.72 17.07 29.85
N ASN A 715 5.09 18.26 29.76
CA ASN A 715 5.04 19.40 30.67
C ASN A 715 3.68 20.14 30.61
N GLU A 716 2.99 20.24 31.75
CA GLU A 716 2.54 21.54 32.23
C GLU A 716 3.02 21.66 33.68
N SER A 717 3.62 22.80 33.98
CA SER A 717 3.98 23.21 35.34
C SER A 717 2.71 23.31 36.17
N GLU A 718 2.45 22.34 37.04
CA GLU A 718 2.40 22.52 38.50
C GLU A 718 1.91 21.26 39.22
N SER A 719 2.74 20.83 40.19
CA SER A 719 2.50 19.84 41.25
C SER A 719 2.35 18.36 40.85
N SER A 720 3.26 17.58 41.43
CA SER A 720 3.44 16.14 41.27
C SER A 720 2.29 15.31 41.83
N THR A 721 1.74 14.41 41.02
CA THR A 721 1.08 13.19 41.51
C THR A 721 1.27 12.06 40.50
N ASN A 722 1.49 10.86 41.03
CA ASN A 722 1.85 9.65 40.30
C ASN A 722 0.71 9.26 39.32
N PRO A 723 0.94 8.68 38.13
CA PRO A 723 -0.12 8.22 37.22
C PRO A 723 -1.17 7.28 37.85
N ASP A 724 -0.81 6.50 38.87
CA ASP A 724 -1.77 5.71 39.66
C ASP A 724 -2.71 6.59 40.52
N ASP A 725 -2.27 7.80 40.88
CA ASP A 725 -3.09 8.79 41.59
C ASP A 725 -4.07 9.50 40.64
N LEU A 726 -3.76 9.68 39.34
CA LEU A 726 -4.68 10.39 38.43
C LEU A 726 -5.93 9.56 38.11
N ALA A 727 -5.77 8.25 37.91
CA ALA A 727 -6.89 7.31 37.75
C ALA A 727 -7.71 7.18 39.04
N LYS A 728 -7.06 7.25 40.20
CA LYS A 728 -7.70 7.23 41.52
C LYS A 728 -8.42 8.55 41.84
N ILE A 729 -7.85 9.70 41.50
CA ILE A 729 -8.46 11.04 41.63
C ILE A 729 -9.70 11.18 40.75
N LEU A 730 -9.70 10.60 39.54
CA LEU A 730 -10.87 10.58 38.66
C LEU A 730 -11.96 9.62 39.19
N SER A 731 -11.57 8.48 39.77
CA SER A 731 -12.51 7.56 40.43
C SER A 731 -13.10 8.15 41.72
N GLU A 732 -12.32 8.91 42.50
CA GLU A 732 -12.76 9.54 43.75
C GLU A 732 -13.62 10.79 43.49
N LYS A 733 -13.38 11.55 42.41
CA LYS A 733 -14.25 12.67 42.00
C LYS A 733 -15.60 12.23 41.42
N ALA A 734 -15.68 11.04 40.82
CA ALA A 734 -16.94 10.47 40.34
C ALA A 734 -17.86 10.03 41.50
N SER A 735 -17.30 9.70 42.67
CA SER A 735 -18.07 9.34 43.87
C SER A 735 -18.60 10.52 44.71
N PHE A 736 -18.38 11.78 44.29
CA PHE A 736 -18.85 12.98 45.01
C PHE A 736 -20.19 13.55 44.52
N PHE A 737 -20.92 12.85 43.64
CA PHE A 737 -22.25 13.25 43.17
C PHE A 737 -23.38 12.30 43.59
N ASP A 738 -23.25 11.65 44.75
CA ASP A 738 -24.37 11.05 45.48
C ASP A 738 -24.48 11.68 46.89
N VAL A 739 -24.94 12.95 46.94
CA VAL A 739 -25.75 13.54 48.04
C VAL A 739 -26.72 14.56 47.45
#